data_AF-A0A0L6JKQ8-F1
#
_entry.id   AF-A0A0L6JKQ8-F1
#
_cell.length_a   1.000
_cell.length_b   1.000
_cell.length_c   1.000
_cell.angle_alpha   90.00
_cell.angle_beta   90.00
_cell.angle_gamma   90.00
#
_symmetry.space_group_name_H-M   'P 1'
#
loop_
_entity.id
_entity.type
_entity.pdbx_description
1 polymer ?
#
loop_
_entity_poly.entity_id
_entity_poly.type
_entity_poly.pdbx_seq_one_letter_code
_entity_poly.pdbx_strand_id
1 'polypeptide(L)'
;MKKFLKMLAASTCLVFSLVNINPIGINAADVTRPQGWTEESHGKKADPNYSLIFPEDKVNRIDIVISSENYNKMETNVKSLNMMSTEDPIYVPSTVKFNGLTWTNVGVRYKGSSTLYTPLQSQKHKLPLHLKFDKFEDQYPEIDNQRFYGFKDLKLSNCWYDPTFMRDKLTSDIFRSAGVPAACGAFYRVYIDSGSGPVYWGLYTGFEDPANKMLDTQFTNGDGNMYKGLSAPTSFGMGTTSNGADLTVFKKEGYEKKTNEDADDWTDLQALVTALNAPRSNAATWRANLEKVFNVNLFLKWLAINTAITNFDTYGWVTKNHYLYQDLGDNGRMVYVPWDFNLSLSDDPFTMMGMGGMGGGFGGFPGMPGNTIPATLSLSEIGNSWPLIRFLIDDPVYKNIYHYEMKNAMSTCFNQSTINSKISKLQELIRPYVVGTEGEKSPYSFLTNGATQFNQGVTDLKNLISRRHSAVSTYLAPITISPTPVVSTKPSSTPTPTPTPTSNGYKISGYVAPDFTNSPGGNLLSGFKVEVVGANLSATTNQAGYFEINNVPLPLNPSGYTIKISKPNYLYREIKNVIVNKNVVLGSSTSSSPIMMWAGDIKIGGVQDDVINMTDVIQIAQGFSAVMGDTKYKADNDLNNDNVVNMADIIVLVRHFSATPTSYPAL
;
A
#
# COMPACT_ATOMS: atom_id res chain seq x y z
N MET A 1 -19.07 -41.31 12.28
CA MET A 1 -17.83 -42.10 12.44
C MET A 1 -16.53 -41.29 12.24
N LYS A 2 -16.39 -40.39 11.25
CA LYS A 2 -15.19 -39.52 11.14
C LYS A 2 -15.01 -38.47 12.27
N LYS A 3 -16.07 -38.10 13.01
CA LYS A 3 -15.96 -37.27 14.24
C LYS A 3 -15.54 -38.05 15.49
N PHE A 4 -15.66 -39.38 15.48
CA PHE A 4 -15.27 -40.23 16.62
C PHE A 4 -13.78 -40.59 16.60
N LEU A 5 -13.15 -40.61 15.41
CA LEU A 5 -11.71 -40.81 15.27
C LEU A 5 -10.87 -39.57 15.62
N LYS A 6 -11.43 -38.35 15.53
CA LYS A 6 -10.73 -37.12 15.97
C LYS A 6 -10.76 -36.93 17.49
N MET A 7 -11.73 -37.52 18.20
CA MET A 7 -11.82 -37.42 19.66
C MET A 7 -10.92 -38.42 20.40
N LEU A 8 -10.56 -39.55 19.77
CA LEU A 8 -9.66 -40.53 20.39
C LEU A 8 -8.18 -40.10 20.38
N ALA A 9 -7.80 -39.14 19.52
CA ALA A 9 -6.45 -38.58 19.49
C ALA A 9 -6.20 -37.50 20.57
N ALA A 10 -7.25 -37.03 21.25
CA ALA A 10 -7.19 -35.91 22.20
C ALA A 10 -7.12 -36.34 23.69
N SER A 11 -7.28 -37.64 24.02
CA SER A 11 -7.37 -38.11 25.41
C SER A 11 -6.16 -38.91 25.91
N THR A 12 -5.02 -38.88 25.21
CA THR A 12 -3.79 -39.57 25.64
C THR A 12 -2.57 -38.65 25.78
N CYS A 13 -2.76 -37.33 25.86
CA CYS A 13 -1.67 -36.35 25.99
C CYS A 13 -1.71 -35.49 27.28
N LEU A 14 -2.42 -35.93 28.33
CA LEU A 14 -2.25 -35.40 29.67
C LEU A 14 -1.66 -36.48 30.57
N VAL A 15 -0.33 -36.52 30.65
CA VAL A 15 0.55 -36.77 31.81
C VAL A 15 1.94 -37.09 31.23
N PHE A 16 2.69 -36.05 30.86
CA PHE A 16 4.17 -36.05 30.86
C PHE A 16 4.61 -34.60 30.95
N SER A 17 4.48 -34.04 32.15
CA SER A 17 5.24 -32.88 32.56
C SER A 17 6.72 -33.28 32.72
N LEU A 18 7.60 -32.46 32.13
CA LEU A 18 9.03 -32.37 32.40
C LEU A 18 9.89 -33.60 32.06
N VAL A 19 10.02 -33.92 30.77
CA VAL A 19 11.33 -34.35 30.24
C VAL A 19 11.50 -33.74 28.84
N ASN A 20 12.48 -32.83 28.70
CA ASN A 20 13.04 -32.44 27.41
C ASN A 20 13.69 -33.69 26.79
N ILE A 21 12.97 -34.39 25.91
CA ILE A 21 13.57 -35.40 25.05
C ILE A 21 13.33 -34.94 23.62
N ASN A 22 14.30 -34.21 23.08
CA ASN A 22 14.53 -34.13 21.64
C ASN A 22 14.73 -35.57 21.15
N PRO A 23 13.82 -36.17 20.34
CA PRO A 23 14.02 -37.54 19.85
C PRO A 23 15.17 -37.64 18.85
N ILE A 24 15.71 -36.49 18.42
CA ILE A 24 16.99 -36.35 17.73
C ILE A 24 17.58 -35.06 18.32
N GLY A 25 18.63 -35.19 19.14
CA GLY A 25 19.27 -34.09 19.86
C GLY A 25 20.02 -33.10 18.95
N ILE A 26 19.35 -32.51 17.97
CA ILE A 26 19.87 -31.41 17.18
C ILE A 26 19.52 -30.14 17.98
N ASN A 27 20.52 -29.52 18.63
CA ASN A 27 20.35 -28.14 19.05
C ASN A 27 20.01 -27.30 17.82
N ALA A 28 19.26 -26.20 17.93
CA ALA A 28 19.09 -25.26 16.81
C ALA A 28 20.46 -24.75 16.24
N ALA A 29 21.55 -24.94 17.00
CA ALA A 29 22.93 -24.70 16.61
C ALA A 29 23.59 -25.81 15.75
N ASP A 30 23.01 -27.00 15.65
CA ASP A 30 23.55 -28.18 14.93
C ASP A 30 22.88 -28.44 13.57
N VAL A 31 22.02 -27.52 13.13
CA VAL A 31 21.35 -27.64 11.83
C VAL A 31 22.28 -27.11 10.75
N THR A 32 22.89 -28.00 9.97
CA THR A 32 23.76 -27.63 8.84
C THR A 32 22.95 -26.84 7.80
N ARG A 33 23.12 -25.51 7.78
CA ARG A 33 22.44 -24.63 6.84
C ARG A 33 23.04 -24.76 5.43
N PRO A 34 22.24 -24.57 4.36
CA PRO A 34 22.74 -24.62 2.98
C PRO A 34 23.83 -23.58 2.72
N GLN A 35 24.69 -23.86 1.75
CA GLN A 35 25.70 -22.90 1.29
C GLN A 35 25.03 -21.60 0.82
N GLY A 36 25.48 -20.45 1.35
CA GLY A 36 24.92 -19.14 1.04
C GLY A 36 23.73 -18.72 1.91
N TRP A 37 23.35 -19.54 2.89
CA TRP A 37 22.37 -19.15 3.92
C TRP A 37 22.92 -18.00 4.78
N THR A 38 22.08 -16.99 5.04
CA THR A 38 22.37 -15.90 5.99
C THR A 38 21.11 -15.55 6.76
N GLU A 39 21.26 -14.98 7.96
CA GLU A 39 20.09 -14.52 8.74
C GLU A 39 19.29 -13.46 7.99
N GLU A 40 19.95 -12.57 7.24
CA GLU A 40 19.34 -11.47 6.49
C GLU A 40 18.48 -11.94 5.31
N SER A 41 18.81 -13.08 4.70
CA SER A 41 18.13 -13.58 3.50
C SER A 41 17.21 -14.77 3.76
N HIS A 42 17.54 -15.63 4.73
CA HIS A 42 16.82 -16.87 5.00
C HIS A 42 16.27 -16.95 6.42
N GLY A 43 16.81 -16.18 7.35
CA GLY A 43 16.49 -16.26 8.76
C GLY A 43 15.09 -15.75 9.10
N LYS A 44 14.54 -16.27 10.20
CA LYS A 44 13.24 -15.86 10.73
C LYS A 44 13.21 -14.37 11.08
N LYS A 45 14.35 -13.83 11.51
CA LYS A 45 14.51 -12.43 11.94
C LYS A 45 14.88 -11.49 10.79
N ALA A 46 14.94 -12.00 9.55
CA ALA A 46 15.14 -11.16 8.38
C ALA A 46 14.03 -10.09 8.31
N ASP A 47 14.44 -8.82 8.29
CA ASP A 47 13.55 -7.73 7.94
C ASP A 47 13.10 -7.86 6.48
N PRO A 48 11.85 -7.51 6.13
CA PRO A 48 11.36 -7.60 4.76
C PRO A 48 12.09 -6.63 3.84
N ASN A 49 12.82 -7.16 2.85
CA ASN A 49 13.57 -6.34 1.88
C ASN A 49 12.72 -5.97 0.66
N TYR A 50 11.83 -4.99 0.81
CA TYR A 50 10.93 -4.54 -0.26
C TYR A 50 11.68 -4.04 -1.50
N SER A 51 12.78 -3.30 -1.35
CA SER A 51 13.54 -2.78 -2.50
C SER A 51 14.14 -3.87 -3.38
N LEU A 52 14.49 -5.02 -2.78
CA LEU A 52 15.10 -6.13 -3.51
C LEU A 52 14.04 -7.05 -4.14
N ILE A 53 12.98 -7.35 -3.39
CA ILE A 53 11.93 -8.28 -3.81
C ILE A 53 10.92 -7.57 -4.71
N PHE A 54 10.59 -6.32 -4.41
CA PHE A 54 9.60 -5.54 -5.15
C PHE A 54 10.19 -4.23 -5.74
N PRO A 55 11.24 -4.30 -6.59
CA PRO A 55 11.80 -3.11 -7.21
C PRO A 55 10.82 -2.49 -8.21
N GLU A 56 10.80 -1.16 -8.30
CA GLU A 56 9.96 -0.41 -9.24
C GLU A 56 10.58 -0.29 -10.65
N ASP A 57 11.90 -0.40 -10.77
CA ASP A 57 12.70 -0.04 -11.95
C ASP A 57 13.47 -1.23 -12.54
N LYS A 58 13.25 -2.44 -12.03
CA LYS A 58 13.94 -3.66 -12.45
C LYS A 58 12.97 -4.83 -12.59
N VAL A 59 13.25 -5.70 -13.56
CA VAL A 59 12.63 -7.02 -13.65
C VAL A 59 13.54 -8.04 -12.96
N ASN A 60 13.01 -8.70 -11.94
CA ASN A 60 13.70 -9.74 -11.21
C ASN A 60 13.77 -11.05 -12.03
N ARG A 61 14.76 -11.90 -11.77
CA ARG A 61 14.81 -13.27 -12.30
C ARG A 61 14.74 -14.26 -11.14
N ILE A 62 13.91 -15.28 -11.28
CA ILE A 62 13.78 -16.37 -10.32
C ILE A 62 13.84 -17.70 -11.07
N ASP A 63 14.69 -18.61 -10.60
CA ASP A 63 14.81 -19.96 -11.13
C ASP A 63 14.26 -20.96 -10.09
N ILE A 64 13.32 -21.80 -10.51
CA ILE A 64 12.64 -22.77 -9.64
C ILE A 64 12.93 -24.16 -10.21
N VAL A 65 13.57 -24.99 -9.41
CA VAL A 65 13.92 -26.37 -9.76
C VAL A 65 12.98 -27.32 -9.05
N ILE A 66 12.26 -28.12 -9.83
CA ILE A 66 11.28 -29.11 -9.37
C ILE A 66 11.75 -30.46 -9.90
N SER A 67 11.89 -31.46 -9.03
CA SER A 67 12.21 -32.81 -9.49
C SER A 67 11.13 -33.31 -10.45
N SER A 68 11.50 -34.13 -11.45
CA SER A 68 10.52 -34.67 -12.40
C SER A 68 9.41 -35.46 -11.71
N GLU A 69 9.72 -36.13 -10.60
CA GLU A 69 8.73 -36.81 -9.76
C GLU A 69 7.72 -35.83 -9.15
N ASN A 70 8.20 -34.74 -8.52
CA ASN A 70 7.33 -33.73 -7.92
C ASN A 70 6.54 -32.96 -8.97
N TYR A 71 7.14 -32.66 -10.12
CA TYR A 71 6.44 -32.03 -11.23
C TYR A 71 5.29 -32.93 -11.74
N ASN A 72 5.54 -34.24 -11.89
CA ASN A 72 4.48 -35.19 -12.25
C ASN A 72 3.36 -35.24 -11.20
N LYS A 73 3.68 -35.17 -9.90
CA LYS A 73 2.66 -35.08 -8.83
C LYS A 73 1.80 -33.83 -8.98
N MET A 74 2.41 -32.67 -9.25
CA MET A 74 1.67 -31.43 -9.51
C MET A 74 0.74 -31.57 -10.71
N GLU A 75 1.25 -32.10 -11.82
CA GLU A 75 0.50 -32.30 -13.07
C GLU A 75 -0.67 -33.27 -12.91
N THR A 76 -0.47 -34.39 -12.21
CA THR A 76 -1.55 -35.35 -11.92
C THR A 76 -2.60 -34.73 -11.01
N ASN A 77 -2.19 -34.02 -9.95
CA ASN A 77 -3.12 -33.41 -9.02
C ASN A 77 -3.97 -32.32 -9.69
N VAL A 78 -3.37 -31.39 -10.44
CA VAL A 78 -4.13 -30.30 -11.05
C VAL A 78 -5.15 -30.80 -12.07
N LYS A 79 -4.86 -31.90 -12.77
CA LYS A 79 -5.80 -32.56 -13.71
C LYS A 79 -6.96 -33.28 -13.01
N SER A 80 -6.83 -33.60 -11.72
CA SER A 80 -7.91 -34.16 -10.91
C SER A 80 -8.85 -33.10 -10.33
N LEU A 81 -8.46 -31.82 -10.40
CA LEU A 81 -9.22 -30.68 -9.91
C LEU A 81 -9.84 -29.87 -11.06
N ASN A 82 -10.73 -28.93 -10.72
CA ASN A 82 -11.36 -28.01 -11.67
C ASN A 82 -11.73 -26.67 -11.00
N MET A 83 -12.29 -25.73 -11.79
CA MET A 83 -12.65 -24.38 -11.32
C MET A 83 -13.67 -24.34 -10.16
N MET A 84 -14.43 -25.41 -9.94
CA MET A 84 -15.42 -25.54 -8.87
C MET A 84 -14.89 -26.29 -7.65
N SER A 85 -13.63 -26.74 -7.69
CA SER A 85 -13.02 -27.46 -6.57
C SER A 85 -12.81 -26.54 -5.37
N THR A 86 -13.15 -27.03 -4.18
CA THR A 86 -12.91 -26.34 -2.90
C THR A 86 -11.52 -26.61 -2.35
N GLU A 87 -10.76 -27.51 -2.99
CA GLU A 87 -9.40 -27.86 -2.64
C GLU A 87 -8.40 -27.11 -3.53
N ASP A 88 -7.34 -26.62 -2.91
CA ASP A 88 -6.21 -26.00 -3.59
C ASP A 88 -5.28 -27.08 -4.21
N PRO A 89 -4.60 -26.79 -5.33
CA PRO A 89 -3.53 -27.66 -5.85
C PRO A 89 -2.45 -27.95 -4.80
N ILE A 90 -1.87 -29.15 -4.83
CA ILE A 90 -0.89 -29.58 -3.83
C ILE A 90 0.41 -28.79 -3.88
N TYR A 91 1.04 -28.63 -2.72
CA TYR A 91 2.45 -28.23 -2.62
C TYR A 91 3.37 -29.43 -2.84
N VAL A 92 4.48 -29.19 -3.54
CA VAL A 92 5.61 -30.13 -3.63
C VAL A 92 6.93 -29.41 -3.30
N PRO A 93 7.94 -30.12 -2.78
CA PRO A 93 9.26 -29.52 -2.53
C PRO A 93 9.96 -29.10 -3.83
N SER A 94 10.60 -27.94 -3.78
CA SER A 94 11.40 -27.35 -4.87
C SER A 94 12.63 -26.62 -4.33
N THR A 95 13.55 -26.26 -5.22
CA THR A 95 14.67 -25.37 -4.93
C THR A 95 14.49 -24.06 -5.68
N VAL A 96 14.56 -22.93 -4.99
CA VAL A 96 14.47 -21.59 -5.58
C VAL A 96 15.87 -20.96 -5.59
N LYS A 97 16.29 -20.41 -6.72
CA LYS A 97 17.52 -19.63 -6.85
C LYS A 97 17.19 -18.20 -7.22
N PHE A 98 17.79 -17.26 -6.51
CA PHE A 98 17.56 -15.83 -6.69
C PHE A 98 18.78 -15.02 -6.25
N ASN A 99 19.26 -14.12 -7.12
CA ASN A 99 20.43 -13.27 -6.88
C ASN A 99 21.67 -14.01 -6.33
N GLY A 100 21.95 -15.21 -6.87
CA GLY A 100 23.11 -16.02 -6.48
C GLY A 100 22.94 -16.85 -5.20
N LEU A 101 21.81 -16.70 -4.49
CA LEU A 101 21.47 -17.51 -3.32
C LEU A 101 20.46 -18.61 -3.66
N THR A 102 20.35 -19.61 -2.78
CA THR A 102 19.53 -20.81 -2.97
C THR A 102 18.70 -21.12 -1.73
N TRP A 103 17.39 -21.27 -1.92
CA TRP A 103 16.43 -21.73 -0.93
C TRP A 103 16.02 -23.17 -1.28
N THR A 104 16.34 -24.12 -0.42
CA THR A 104 15.95 -25.53 -0.58
C THR A 104 14.59 -25.78 0.04
N ASN A 105 13.94 -26.88 -0.36
CA ASN A 105 12.68 -27.37 0.20
C ASN A 105 11.54 -26.33 0.24
N VAL A 106 11.57 -25.36 -0.68
CA VAL A 106 10.49 -24.37 -0.85
C VAL A 106 9.27 -25.10 -1.38
N GLY A 107 8.11 -24.87 -0.76
CA GLY A 107 6.85 -25.35 -1.28
C GLY A 107 6.44 -24.57 -2.51
N VAL A 108 6.31 -25.26 -3.65
CA VAL A 108 5.71 -24.71 -4.86
C VAL A 108 4.37 -25.40 -5.15
N ARG A 109 3.36 -24.62 -5.54
CA ARG A 109 2.09 -25.12 -6.09
C ARG A 109 1.53 -24.20 -7.17
N TYR A 110 0.60 -24.71 -7.96
CA TYR A 110 -0.28 -23.86 -8.77
C TYR A 110 -1.30 -23.10 -7.89
N LYS A 111 -1.75 -21.92 -8.34
CA LYS A 111 -2.73 -21.08 -7.61
C LYS A 111 -3.85 -20.53 -8.50
N GLY A 112 -4.94 -20.09 -7.87
CA GLY A 112 -6.05 -19.41 -8.56
C GLY A 112 -7.05 -20.39 -9.18
N SER A 113 -8.06 -19.83 -9.84
CA SER A 113 -9.15 -20.60 -10.48
C SER A 113 -9.13 -20.39 -12.00
N SER A 114 -9.80 -19.35 -12.53
CA SER A 114 -9.84 -19.06 -13.97
C SER A 114 -8.44 -18.89 -14.58
N THR A 115 -7.55 -18.15 -13.89
CA THR A 115 -6.16 -17.92 -14.31
C THR A 115 -5.30 -19.19 -14.38
N LEU A 116 -5.75 -20.29 -13.79
CA LEU A 116 -5.10 -21.60 -13.81
C LEU A 116 -5.76 -22.53 -14.84
N TYR A 117 -7.05 -22.77 -14.69
CA TYR A 117 -7.75 -23.80 -15.45
C TYR A 117 -8.02 -23.39 -16.90
N THR A 118 -8.24 -22.11 -17.21
CA THR A 118 -8.47 -21.68 -18.60
C THR A 118 -7.19 -21.79 -19.45
N PRO A 119 -5.99 -21.35 -18.99
CA PRO A 119 -4.73 -21.67 -19.65
C PRO A 119 -4.48 -23.17 -19.81
N LEU A 120 -4.73 -23.95 -18.76
CA LEU A 120 -4.52 -25.40 -18.77
C LEU A 120 -5.39 -26.10 -19.84
N GLN A 121 -6.66 -25.73 -19.94
CA GLN A 121 -7.60 -26.21 -20.97
C GLN A 121 -7.18 -25.78 -22.39
N SER A 122 -6.60 -24.59 -22.52
CA SER A 122 -6.10 -24.05 -23.79
C SER A 122 -4.67 -24.52 -24.14
N GLN A 123 -4.15 -25.52 -23.42
CA GLN A 123 -2.80 -26.07 -23.60
C GLN A 123 -1.69 -25.00 -23.52
N LYS A 124 -1.90 -23.96 -22.71
CA LYS A 124 -0.88 -22.97 -22.37
C LYS A 124 -0.14 -23.41 -21.12
N HIS A 125 1.18 -23.29 -21.13
CA HIS A 125 2.04 -23.79 -20.04
C HIS A 125 2.50 -22.67 -19.09
N LYS A 126 2.04 -21.45 -19.31
CA LYS A 126 2.30 -20.31 -18.42
C LYS A 126 1.28 -20.31 -17.27
N LEU A 127 1.55 -21.04 -16.20
CA LEU A 127 0.63 -21.24 -15.08
C LEU A 127 1.04 -20.44 -13.84
N PRO A 128 0.09 -19.87 -13.08
CA PRO A 128 0.38 -19.06 -11.90
C PRO A 128 0.87 -19.93 -10.73
N LEU A 129 1.82 -19.43 -9.96
CA LEU A 129 2.52 -20.17 -8.91
C LEU A 129 2.40 -19.50 -7.55
N HIS A 130 2.48 -20.30 -6.49
CA HIS A 130 2.63 -19.84 -5.11
C HIS A 130 3.82 -20.54 -4.48
N LEU A 131 4.80 -19.74 -4.06
CA LEU A 131 5.99 -20.19 -3.34
C LEU A 131 5.79 -19.92 -1.84
N LYS A 132 5.96 -20.95 -1.01
CA LYS A 132 5.95 -20.85 0.45
C LYS A 132 7.25 -21.42 1.00
N PHE A 133 8.08 -20.55 1.56
CA PHE A 133 9.50 -20.83 1.83
C PHE A 133 9.73 -21.75 3.03
N ASP A 134 8.75 -21.86 3.93
CA ASP A 134 8.77 -22.72 5.12
C ASP A 134 7.75 -23.87 5.05
N LYS A 135 7.15 -24.14 3.88
CA LYS A 135 6.02 -25.09 3.76
C LYS A 135 6.31 -26.49 4.31
N PHE A 136 7.55 -26.94 4.21
CA PHE A 136 7.98 -28.28 4.60
C PHE A 136 8.90 -28.28 5.83
N GLU A 137 8.88 -27.23 6.65
CA GLU A 137 9.74 -27.14 7.84
C GLU A 137 9.54 -28.27 8.85
N ASP A 138 8.33 -28.81 8.96
CA ASP A 138 8.04 -30.00 9.78
C ASP A 138 8.78 -31.27 9.30
N GLN A 139 9.10 -31.34 7.99
CA GLN A 139 9.79 -32.46 7.37
C GLN A 139 11.31 -32.23 7.24
N TYR A 140 11.70 -30.96 7.13
CA TYR A 140 13.07 -30.50 6.89
C TYR A 140 13.43 -29.41 7.90
N PRO A 141 13.92 -29.78 9.10
CA PRO A 141 14.26 -28.83 10.16
C PRO A 141 15.29 -27.76 9.73
N GLU A 142 16.08 -28.02 8.68
CA GLU A 142 17.02 -27.08 8.09
C GLU A 142 16.41 -25.85 7.44
N ILE A 143 15.10 -25.87 7.17
CA ILE A 143 14.33 -24.72 6.67
C ILE A 143 13.35 -24.18 7.71
N ASP A 144 13.52 -24.51 9.00
CA ASP A 144 12.70 -23.95 10.07
C ASP A 144 12.65 -22.42 9.97
N ASN A 145 11.43 -21.90 9.85
CA ASN A 145 11.10 -20.51 9.65
C ASN A 145 11.89 -19.83 8.51
N GLN A 146 12.21 -20.56 7.44
CA GLN A 146 12.90 -20.03 6.28
C GLN A 146 12.12 -18.88 5.65
N ARG A 147 12.81 -17.80 5.33
CA ARG A 147 12.27 -16.60 4.66
C ARG A 147 12.94 -16.38 3.32
N PHE A 148 12.27 -15.62 2.46
CA PHE A 148 12.81 -15.04 1.25
C PHE A 148 13.01 -13.55 1.48
N TYR A 149 14.16 -13.18 2.05
CA TYR A 149 14.46 -11.80 2.47
C TYR A 149 13.32 -11.18 3.31
N GLY A 150 12.93 -11.89 4.37
CA GLY A 150 11.87 -11.50 5.31
C GLY A 150 10.45 -11.93 4.93
N PHE A 151 10.20 -12.34 3.69
CA PHE A 151 8.88 -12.81 3.25
C PHE A 151 8.71 -14.33 3.44
N LYS A 152 7.53 -14.77 3.90
CA LYS A 152 7.22 -16.22 3.97
C LYS A 152 6.80 -16.80 2.63
N ASP A 153 6.17 -15.97 1.80
CA ASP A 153 5.49 -16.39 0.59
C ASP A 153 5.74 -15.39 -0.55
N LEU A 154 5.74 -15.89 -1.78
CA LEU A 154 5.70 -15.09 -3.00
C LEU A 154 4.62 -15.66 -3.93
N LYS A 155 3.66 -14.81 -4.32
CA LYS A 155 2.56 -15.18 -5.22
C LYS A 155 2.86 -14.67 -6.62
N LEU A 156 3.02 -15.56 -7.59
CA LEU A 156 3.39 -15.25 -8.97
C LEU A 156 2.14 -15.34 -9.86
N SER A 157 1.58 -14.19 -10.23
CA SER A 157 0.47 -14.07 -11.18
C SER A 157 0.98 -14.08 -12.62
N ASN A 158 0.36 -14.88 -13.48
CA ASN A 158 0.81 -15.15 -14.85
C ASN A 158 0.42 -14.09 -15.88
N CYS A 159 -0.22 -12.99 -15.46
CA CYS A 159 -0.74 -11.94 -16.35
C CYS A 159 -1.73 -12.50 -17.40
N TRP A 160 -2.52 -13.51 -17.02
CA TRP A 160 -3.49 -14.10 -17.93
C TRP A 160 -4.51 -13.06 -18.39
N TYR A 161 -4.75 -13.04 -19.71
CA TYR A 161 -5.64 -12.11 -20.40
C TYR A 161 -5.24 -10.62 -20.27
N ASP A 162 -3.98 -10.34 -19.96
CA ASP A 162 -3.46 -8.98 -19.99
C ASP A 162 -2.43 -8.81 -21.11
N PRO A 163 -2.80 -8.29 -22.30
CA PRO A 163 -1.83 -8.00 -23.36
C PRO A 163 -0.78 -6.95 -22.96
N THR A 164 -0.97 -6.21 -21.86
CA THR A 164 -0.01 -5.23 -21.35
C THR A 164 0.92 -5.80 -20.27
N PHE A 165 0.52 -6.87 -19.59
CA PHE A 165 1.19 -7.45 -18.42
C PHE A 165 1.27 -6.51 -17.20
N MET A 166 0.68 -5.31 -17.24
CA MET A 166 0.88 -4.27 -16.23
C MET A 166 -0.32 -4.05 -15.31
N ARG A 167 -1.52 -4.58 -15.62
CA ARG A 167 -2.76 -4.21 -14.91
C ARG A 167 -2.68 -4.48 -13.42
N ASP A 168 -2.22 -5.68 -13.07
CA ASP A 168 -2.07 -6.12 -11.68
C ASP A 168 -1.21 -5.14 -10.87
N LYS A 169 0.01 -4.89 -11.36
CA LYS A 169 0.96 -3.99 -10.70
C LYS A 169 0.44 -2.56 -10.66
N LEU A 170 -0.05 -2.04 -11.79
CA LEU A 170 -0.47 -0.66 -11.91
C LEU A 170 -1.65 -0.35 -10.98
N THR A 171 -2.63 -1.25 -10.90
CA THR A 171 -3.78 -1.11 -10.00
C THR A 171 -3.37 -1.17 -8.53
N SER A 172 -2.47 -2.07 -8.16
CA SER A 172 -1.91 -2.07 -6.79
C SER A 172 -1.22 -0.74 -6.48
N ASP A 173 -0.36 -0.25 -7.38
CA ASP A 173 0.38 0.98 -7.17
C ASP A 173 -0.55 2.21 -7.04
N ILE A 174 -1.65 2.24 -7.81
CA ILE A 174 -2.68 3.28 -7.68
C ILE A 174 -3.29 3.24 -6.27
N PHE A 175 -3.73 2.08 -5.78
CA PHE A 175 -4.29 1.96 -4.43
C PHE A 175 -3.28 2.36 -3.35
N ARG A 176 -2.05 1.86 -3.43
CA ARG A 176 -0.98 2.19 -2.47
C ARG A 176 -0.67 3.68 -2.44
N SER A 177 -0.58 4.32 -3.60
CA SER A 177 -0.33 5.78 -3.69
C SER A 177 -1.46 6.63 -3.12
N ALA A 178 -2.67 6.07 -2.99
CA ALA A 178 -3.83 6.72 -2.36
C ALA A 178 -3.90 6.49 -0.83
N GLY A 179 -3.00 5.68 -0.28
CA GLY A 179 -3.05 5.21 1.11
C GLY A 179 -4.12 4.12 1.34
N VAL A 180 -4.56 3.43 0.28
CA VAL A 180 -5.37 2.21 0.42
C VAL A 180 -4.40 1.04 0.63
N PRO A 181 -4.55 0.24 1.70
CA PRO A 181 -3.66 -0.88 1.96
C PRO A 181 -3.79 -1.90 0.83
N ALA A 182 -2.71 -2.17 0.13
CA ALA A 182 -2.66 -3.16 -0.93
C ALA A 182 -1.26 -3.77 -1.04
N ALA A 183 -1.19 -5.02 -1.47
CA ALA A 183 0.08 -5.75 -1.59
C ALA A 183 0.97 -5.13 -2.66
N CYS A 184 2.24 -4.88 -2.37
CA CYS A 184 3.19 -4.46 -3.39
C CYS A 184 3.44 -5.56 -4.43
N GLY A 185 3.70 -5.15 -5.67
CA GLY A 185 3.99 -6.06 -6.77
C GLY A 185 5.15 -5.61 -7.64
N ALA A 186 5.92 -6.57 -8.14
CA ALA A 186 7.02 -6.35 -9.08
C ALA A 186 7.09 -7.44 -10.15
N PHE A 187 7.83 -7.17 -11.22
CA PHE A 187 7.94 -8.11 -12.33
C PHE A 187 9.04 -9.14 -12.13
N TYR A 188 8.72 -10.38 -12.48
CA TYR A 188 9.62 -11.52 -12.40
C TYR A 188 9.67 -12.29 -13.71
N ARG A 189 10.88 -12.54 -14.21
CA ARG A 189 11.15 -13.58 -15.18
C ARG A 189 11.23 -14.91 -14.44
N VAL A 190 10.28 -15.80 -14.70
CA VAL A 190 10.20 -17.11 -14.04
C VAL A 190 10.79 -18.18 -14.94
N TYR A 191 11.79 -18.89 -14.44
CA TYR A 191 12.39 -20.05 -15.09
C TYR A 191 12.06 -21.31 -14.28
N ILE A 192 11.55 -22.34 -14.92
CA ILE A 192 11.27 -23.64 -14.28
C ILE A 192 12.18 -24.71 -14.88
N ASP A 193 12.89 -25.45 -14.03
CA ASP A 193 13.58 -26.68 -14.39
C ASP A 193 12.81 -27.87 -13.81
N SER A 194 12.23 -28.70 -14.67
CA SER A 194 11.50 -29.91 -14.29
C SER A 194 12.30 -31.20 -14.53
N GLY A 195 13.63 -31.09 -14.66
CA GLY A 195 14.57 -32.19 -14.92
C GLY A 195 15.25 -32.17 -16.30
N SER A 196 14.92 -31.19 -17.15
CA SER A 196 15.49 -31.04 -18.50
C SER A 196 16.23 -29.71 -18.68
N GLY A 197 16.54 -29.02 -17.58
CA GLY A 197 17.11 -27.68 -17.58
C GLY A 197 16.06 -26.57 -17.50
N PRO A 198 16.47 -25.34 -17.20
CA PRO A 198 15.56 -24.23 -16.97
C PRO A 198 14.89 -23.75 -18.27
N VAL A 199 13.56 -23.70 -18.24
CA VAL A 199 12.71 -23.17 -19.32
C VAL A 199 12.09 -21.84 -18.86
N TYR A 200 12.18 -20.81 -19.69
CA TYR A 200 11.50 -19.55 -19.42
C TYR A 200 9.98 -19.71 -19.55
N TRP A 201 9.28 -19.64 -18.42
CA TRP A 201 7.82 -19.72 -18.35
C TRP A 201 7.14 -18.39 -18.61
N GLY A 202 7.88 -17.29 -18.64
CA GLY A 202 7.39 -15.96 -18.99
C GLY A 202 7.55 -14.91 -17.90
N LEU A 203 6.95 -13.74 -18.16
CA LEU A 203 6.92 -12.62 -17.24
C LEU A 203 5.72 -12.74 -16.29
N TYR A 204 5.96 -12.65 -14.99
CA TYR A 204 4.94 -12.72 -13.94
C TYR A 204 4.93 -11.42 -13.14
N THR A 205 3.79 -11.11 -12.54
CA THR A 205 3.73 -10.12 -11.46
C THR A 205 3.78 -10.89 -10.13
N GLY A 206 4.87 -10.69 -9.38
CA GLY A 206 5.06 -11.24 -8.05
C GLY A 206 4.48 -10.31 -7.00
N PHE A 207 3.63 -10.83 -6.11
CA PHE A 207 3.03 -10.11 -4.99
C PHE A 207 3.43 -10.71 -3.64
N GLU A 208 3.57 -9.85 -2.64
CA GLU A 208 3.62 -10.26 -1.24
C GLU A 208 2.30 -10.90 -0.78
N ASP A 209 2.32 -11.56 0.39
CA ASP A 209 1.08 -11.97 1.07
C ASP A 209 0.51 -10.81 1.91
N PRO A 210 -0.75 -10.38 1.66
CA PRO A 210 -1.41 -9.39 2.51
C PRO A 210 -1.47 -9.76 3.99
N ALA A 211 -1.51 -11.06 4.32
CA ALA A 211 -1.64 -11.56 5.69
C ALA A 211 -0.29 -11.80 6.40
N ASN A 212 0.77 -11.14 5.97
CA ASN A 212 2.12 -11.32 6.50
C ASN A 212 2.80 -9.95 6.70
N LYS A 213 4.02 -9.76 6.20
CA LYS A 213 4.81 -8.52 6.38
C LYS A 213 4.16 -7.25 5.84
N MET A 214 3.16 -7.38 4.97
CA MET A 214 2.32 -6.25 4.59
C MET A 214 1.64 -5.60 5.81
N LEU A 215 1.18 -6.40 6.77
CA LEU A 215 0.50 -5.90 7.97
C LEU A 215 1.45 -5.08 8.85
N ASP A 216 2.65 -5.62 9.10
CA ASP A 216 3.71 -4.97 9.88
C ASP A 216 4.19 -3.65 9.27
N THR A 217 4.05 -3.49 7.94
CA THR A 217 4.58 -2.31 7.22
C THR A 217 3.53 -1.25 6.92
N GLN A 218 2.26 -1.62 6.79
CA GLN A 218 1.19 -0.69 6.42
C GLN A 218 0.26 -0.34 7.58
N PHE A 219 0.36 -1.05 8.70
CA PHE A 219 -0.39 -0.78 9.92
C PHE A 219 0.57 -0.59 11.09
N THR A 220 0.19 0.22 12.07
CA THR A 220 1.01 0.46 13.27
C THR A 220 1.11 -0.78 14.16
N ASN A 221 0.15 -1.71 14.02
CA ASN A 221 0.12 -3.00 14.69
C ASN A 221 -0.36 -4.04 13.68
N GLY A 222 0.46 -5.07 13.42
CA GLY A 222 0.20 -6.15 12.47
C GLY A 222 -0.45 -7.40 13.07
N ASP A 223 -0.74 -7.42 14.37
CA ASP A 223 -1.20 -8.61 15.11
C ASP A 223 -2.73 -8.87 15.00
N GLY A 224 -3.45 -8.01 14.28
CA GLY A 224 -4.89 -8.13 14.13
C GLY A 224 -5.34 -9.38 13.36
N ASN A 225 -6.61 -9.74 13.53
CA ASN A 225 -7.23 -10.78 12.70
C ASN A 225 -7.34 -10.31 11.24
N MET A 226 -6.99 -11.19 10.30
CA MET A 226 -7.20 -10.98 8.87
C MET A 226 -8.05 -12.09 8.29
N TYR A 227 -9.07 -11.71 7.54
CA TYR A 227 -10.04 -12.61 6.94
C TYR A 227 -10.03 -12.44 5.42
N LYS A 228 -9.79 -13.51 4.68
CA LYS A 228 -9.89 -13.51 3.22
C LYS A 228 -11.31 -13.89 2.80
N GLY A 229 -11.95 -13.05 1.99
CA GLY A 229 -13.27 -13.35 1.43
C GLY A 229 -13.21 -14.54 0.47
N LEU A 230 -14.11 -15.50 0.65
CA LEU A 230 -14.26 -16.67 -0.19
C LEU A 230 -15.44 -16.52 -1.15
N SER A 231 -15.34 -17.24 -2.28
CA SER A 231 -16.38 -17.26 -3.29
C SER A 231 -17.63 -17.96 -2.77
N ALA A 232 -18.79 -17.38 -3.07
CA ALA A 232 -20.04 -18.12 -3.08
C ALA A 232 -19.92 -19.36 -4.00
N PRO A 233 -20.53 -20.51 -3.64
CA PRO A 233 -20.63 -21.68 -4.52
C PRO A 233 -21.70 -21.47 -5.62
N THR A 234 -21.56 -20.39 -6.40
CA THR A 234 -22.35 -20.16 -7.62
C THR A 234 -21.58 -20.61 -8.85
N SER A 235 -22.30 -20.84 -9.95
CA SER A 235 -21.68 -20.93 -11.27
C SER A 235 -20.83 -19.67 -11.52
N PHE A 236 -19.53 -19.87 -11.76
CA PHE A 236 -18.52 -18.81 -11.99
C PHE A 236 -18.16 -17.93 -10.78
N GLY A 237 -18.64 -18.24 -9.57
CA GLY A 237 -18.32 -17.48 -8.35
C GLY A 237 -18.92 -16.07 -8.31
N MET A 238 -19.92 -15.81 -9.16
CA MET A 238 -20.61 -14.52 -9.31
C MET A 238 -21.84 -14.43 -8.41
N GLY A 239 -22.12 -13.24 -7.88
CA GLY A 239 -23.29 -12.97 -7.05
C GLY A 239 -23.17 -13.45 -5.60
N THR A 240 -24.29 -13.44 -4.88
CA THR A 240 -24.36 -13.75 -3.44
C THR A 240 -25.04 -15.09 -3.21
N THR A 241 -24.64 -15.82 -2.16
CA THR A 241 -25.32 -17.06 -1.70
C THR A 241 -25.25 -17.18 -0.18
N SER A 242 -25.85 -18.24 0.37
CA SER A 242 -25.79 -18.53 1.81
C SER A 242 -24.36 -18.64 2.37
N ASN A 243 -23.33 -18.87 1.54
CA ASN A 243 -21.98 -19.20 2.01
C ASN A 243 -20.89 -18.21 1.54
N GLY A 244 -21.22 -17.08 0.92
CA GLY A 244 -20.24 -16.09 0.46
C GLY A 244 -19.96 -14.98 1.48
N ALA A 245 -18.79 -14.33 1.34
CA ALA A 245 -18.41 -13.08 2.04
C ALA A 245 -19.14 -11.84 1.50
N ASP A 246 -20.47 -11.86 1.51
CA ASP A 246 -21.33 -10.75 1.03
C ASP A 246 -21.70 -9.74 2.13
N LEU A 247 -21.42 -10.04 3.41
CA LEU A 247 -21.74 -9.22 4.59
C LEU A 247 -23.24 -9.00 4.85
N THR A 248 -24.13 -9.78 4.22
CA THR A 248 -25.59 -9.71 4.48
C THR A 248 -25.97 -10.28 5.85
N VAL A 249 -25.30 -11.35 6.26
CA VAL A 249 -25.38 -11.96 7.58
C VAL A 249 -24.02 -12.59 7.90
N PHE A 250 -23.68 -12.69 9.18
CA PHE A 250 -22.40 -13.24 9.60
C PHE A 250 -22.34 -14.73 9.25
N LYS A 251 -21.34 -15.12 8.46
CA LYS A 251 -21.11 -16.48 7.95
C LYS A 251 -19.61 -16.77 8.05
N LYS A 252 -19.23 -17.75 8.85
CA LYS A 252 -17.82 -18.11 9.02
C LYS A 252 -17.25 -18.76 7.75
N GLU A 253 -18.07 -19.54 7.06
CA GLU A 253 -17.74 -20.25 5.82
C GLU A 253 -17.47 -19.31 4.64
N GLY A 254 -17.93 -18.07 4.73
CA GLY A 254 -17.64 -17.04 3.74
C GLY A 254 -16.21 -16.52 3.78
N TYR A 255 -15.43 -16.87 4.82
CA TYR A 255 -14.10 -16.32 5.04
C TYR A 255 -13.09 -17.40 5.44
N GLU A 256 -11.85 -17.22 5.00
CA GLU A 256 -10.69 -17.94 5.52
C GLU A 256 -9.94 -17.01 6.47
N LYS A 257 -9.77 -17.39 7.74
CA LYS A 257 -8.94 -16.64 8.69
C LYS A 257 -7.47 -16.89 8.34
N LYS A 258 -6.69 -15.82 8.21
CA LYS A 258 -5.30 -15.83 7.69
C LYS A 258 -4.24 -15.46 8.72
N THR A 259 -4.65 -14.89 9.84
CA THR A 259 -3.81 -14.60 11.00
C THR A 259 -4.54 -15.07 12.24
N ASN A 260 -3.80 -15.38 13.31
CA ASN A 260 -4.38 -15.90 14.56
C ASN A 260 -5.29 -17.12 14.32
N GLU A 261 -4.88 -18.03 13.42
CA GLU A 261 -5.71 -19.14 12.94
C GLU A 261 -6.09 -20.14 14.05
N ASP A 262 -5.25 -20.27 15.08
CA ASP A 262 -5.51 -21.13 16.24
C ASP A 262 -6.62 -20.57 17.16
N ALA A 263 -6.85 -19.25 17.12
CA ALA A 263 -7.86 -18.59 17.93
C ALA A 263 -9.19 -18.55 17.18
N ASP A 264 -10.18 -19.29 17.68
CA ASP A 264 -11.52 -19.34 17.08
C ASP A 264 -12.42 -18.15 17.47
N ASP A 265 -11.85 -16.95 17.52
CA ASP A 265 -12.55 -15.70 17.77
C ASP A 265 -12.85 -14.98 16.44
N TRP A 266 -14.12 -14.62 16.26
CA TRP A 266 -14.67 -13.94 15.08
C TRP A 266 -15.59 -12.77 15.48
N THR A 267 -15.52 -12.37 16.75
CA THR A 267 -16.42 -11.36 17.33
C THR A 267 -16.30 -10.00 16.65
N ASP A 268 -15.10 -9.66 16.17
CA ASP A 268 -14.78 -8.47 15.39
C ASP A 268 -15.53 -8.43 14.04
N LEU A 269 -15.45 -9.50 13.25
CA LEU A 269 -16.16 -9.63 11.98
C LEU A 269 -17.68 -9.68 12.21
N GLN A 270 -18.14 -10.37 13.26
CA GLN A 270 -19.54 -10.39 13.63
C GLN A 270 -20.05 -8.99 13.99
N ALA A 271 -19.29 -8.21 14.76
CA ALA A 271 -19.63 -6.84 15.14
C ALA A 271 -19.75 -5.93 13.90
N LEU A 272 -18.86 -6.05 12.92
CA LEU A 272 -18.98 -5.34 11.65
C LEU A 272 -20.29 -5.68 10.95
N VAL A 273 -20.59 -6.98 10.77
CA VAL A 273 -21.80 -7.41 10.05
C VAL A 273 -23.07 -6.94 10.79
N THR A 274 -23.08 -7.01 12.12
CA THR A 274 -24.19 -6.51 12.96
C THR A 274 -24.37 -5.00 12.81
N ALA A 275 -23.31 -4.21 12.90
CA ALA A 275 -23.40 -2.75 12.79
C ALA A 275 -23.83 -2.31 11.38
N LEU A 276 -23.29 -2.94 10.34
CA LEU A 276 -23.65 -2.66 8.95
C LEU A 276 -25.15 -2.88 8.69
N ASN A 277 -25.69 -3.98 9.20
CA ASN A 277 -27.08 -4.39 8.97
C ASN A 277 -28.09 -3.86 10.00
N ALA A 278 -27.66 -3.01 10.96
CA ALA A 278 -28.55 -2.38 11.93
C ALA A 278 -29.58 -1.44 11.26
N PRO A 279 -30.73 -1.16 11.91
CA PRO A 279 -31.73 -0.25 11.38
C PRO A 279 -31.17 1.14 11.06
N ARG A 280 -31.47 1.64 9.85
CA ARG A 280 -30.99 2.94 9.34
C ARG A 280 -32.01 4.07 9.46
N SER A 281 -33.08 3.88 10.25
CA SER A 281 -34.12 4.89 10.48
C SER A 281 -33.59 6.17 11.13
N ASN A 282 -32.51 6.05 11.92
CA ASN A 282 -31.67 7.16 12.34
C ASN A 282 -30.28 7.01 11.74
N ALA A 283 -30.06 7.65 10.59
CA ALA A 283 -28.81 7.55 9.85
C ALA A 283 -27.59 8.00 10.67
N ALA A 284 -27.70 9.05 11.48
CA ALA A 284 -26.58 9.55 12.30
C ALA A 284 -26.12 8.52 13.33
N THR A 285 -27.06 7.85 14.02
CA THR A 285 -26.74 6.79 14.98
C THR A 285 -26.15 5.56 14.28
N TRP A 286 -26.70 5.17 13.13
CA TRP A 286 -26.17 4.06 12.33
C TRP A 286 -24.72 4.34 11.92
N ARG A 287 -24.43 5.53 11.37
CA ARG A 287 -23.06 5.95 11.01
C ARG A 287 -22.11 5.87 12.20
N ALA A 288 -22.48 6.49 13.32
CA ALA A 288 -21.64 6.50 14.52
C ALA A 288 -21.36 5.10 15.10
N ASN A 289 -22.25 4.13 14.89
CA ASN A 289 -22.05 2.74 15.33
C ASN A 289 -21.21 1.94 14.33
N LEU A 290 -21.43 2.13 13.03
CA LEU A 290 -20.62 1.49 11.98
C LEU A 290 -19.16 1.98 12.05
N GLU A 291 -18.95 3.28 12.20
CA GLU A 291 -17.61 3.90 12.25
C GLU A 291 -16.79 3.50 13.49
N LYS A 292 -17.41 2.91 14.52
CA LYS A 292 -16.71 2.33 15.69
C LYS A 292 -16.07 0.98 15.40
N VAL A 293 -16.57 0.26 14.39
CA VAL A 293 -16.13 -1.11 14.08
C VAL A 293 -15.58 -1.25 12.67
N PHE A 294 -15.69 -0.23 11.84
CA PHE A 294 -15.26 -0.26 10.44
C PHE A 294 -14.70 1.10 10.00
N ASN A 295 -13.60 1.07 9.26
CA ASN A 295 -13.02 2.26 8.64
C ASN A 295 -13.78 2.60 7.34
N VAL A 296 -14.91 3.27 7.50
CA VAL A 296 -15.81 3.68 6.41
C VAL A 296 -15.09 4.58 5.38
N ASN A 297 -14.28 5.53 5.85
CA ASN A 297 -13.59 6.48 4.97
C ASN A 297 -12.63 5.78 4.03
N LEU A 298 -11.84 4.83 4.54
CA LEU A 298 -10.90 4.07 3.74
C LEU A 298 -11.62 3.18 2.71
N PHE A 299 -12.75 2.59 3.08
CA PHE A 299 -13.59 1.85 2.14
C PHE A 299 -14.18 2.75 1.04
N LEU A 300 -14.71 3.92 1.38
CA LEU A 300 -15.26 4.85 0.39
C LEU A 300 -14.18 5.40 -0.55
N LYS A 301 -12.97 5.63 -0.04
CA LYS A 301 -11.80 5.97 -0.87
C LYS A 301 -11.45 4.83 -1.83
N TRP A 302 -11.34 3.60 -1.34
CA TRP A 302 -11.13 2.44 -2.20
C TRP A 302 -12.23 2.33 -3.26
N LEU A 303 -13.51 2.41 -2.86
CA LEU A 303 -14.65 2.28 -3.77
C LEU A 303 -14.63 3.34 -4.87
N ALA A 304 -14.33 4.60 -4.52
CA ALA A 304 -14.21 5.70 -5.46
C ALA A 304 -13.12 5.45 -6.50
N ILE A 305 -11.93 5.04 -6.05
CA ILE A 305 -10.79 4.74 -6.93
C ILE A 305 -11.09 3.50 -7.78
N ASN A 306 -11.56 2.41 -7.17
CA ASN A 306 -11.89 1.14 -7.81
C ASN A 306 -12.89 1.31 -8.95
N THR A 307 -13.92 2.13 -8.72
CA THR A 307 -14.94 2.46 -9.75
C THR A 307 -14.36 3.35 -10.84
N ALA A 308 -13.49 4.31 -10.50
CA ALA A 308 -12.85 5.18 -11.47
C ALA A 308 -11.94 4.41 -12.44
N ILE A 309 -11.12 3.47 -11.92
CA ILE A 309 -10.16 2.67 -12.70
C ILE A 309 -10.76 1.42 -13.35
N THR A 310 -12.05 1.15 -13.11
CA THR A 310 -12.78 -0.04 -13.58
C THR A 310 -12.13 -1.37 -13.20
N ASN A 311 -12.14 -1.67 -11.91
CA ASN A 311 -11.82 -2.99 -11.38
C ASN A 311 -13.10 -3.72 -10.92
N PHE A 312 -13.42 -4.83 -11.56
CA PHE A 312 -14.77 -5.40 -11.51
C PHE A 312 -14.87 -6.75 -10.78
N ASP A 313 -13.81 -7.56 -10.71
CA ASP A 313 -13.78 -8.83 -9.94
C ASP A 313 -13.59 -8.58 -8.44
N THR A 314 -14.46 -7.76 -7.85
CA THR A 314 -14.38 -7.31 -6.45
C THR A 314 -15.76 -7.33 -5.77
N TYR A 315 -15.79 -6.97 -4.49
CA TYR A 315 -17.03 -6.84 -3.71
C TYR A 315 -18.01 -5.89 -4.42
N GLY A 316 -19.27 -6.32 -4.57
CA GLY A 316 -20.26 -5.66 -5.44
C GLY A 316 -20.60 -6.50 -6.68
N TRP A 317 -19.74 -7.46 -7.02
CA TRP A 317 -19.97 -8.42 -8.10
C TRP A 317 -19.67 -9.86 -7.69
N VAL A 318 -18.57 -10.06 -6.95
CA VAL A 318 -18.16 -11.34 -6.36
C VAL A 318 -17.90 -11.18 -4.87
N THR A 319 -17.98 -12.27 -4.11
CA THR A 319 -17.75 -12.25 -2.66
C THR A 319 -16.29 -12.50 -2.26
N LYS A 320 -15.37 -12.61 -3.24
CA LYS A 320 -13.95 -12.91 -3.03
C LYS A 320 -13.08 -11.69 -3.34
N ASN A 321 -11.77 -11.90 -3.53
CA ASN A 321 -10.80 -10.89 -3.97
C ASN A 321 -10.69 -9.66 -3.05
N HIS A 322 -10.86 -9.90 -1.76
CA HIS A 322 -10.61 -8.93 -0.72
C HIS A 322 -10.24 -9.62 0.58
N TYR A 323 -9.66 -8.84 1.48
CA TYR A 323 -9.51 -9.19 2.87
C TYR A 323 -10.17 -8.14 3.75
N LEU A 324 -10.49 -8.53 4.98
CA LEU A 324 -10.86 -7.64 6.08
C LEU A 324 -9.80 -7.79 7.17
N TYR A 325 -9.18 -6.69 7.58
CA TYR A 325 -8.14 -6.66 8.61
C TYR A 325 -8.62 -5.89 9.85
N GLN A 326 -8.35 -6.44 11.03
CA GLN A 326 -8.58 -5.78 12.31
C GLN A 326 -7.43 -4.84 12.64
N ASP A 327 -7.62 -3.55 12.43
CA ASP A 327 -6.60 -2.57 12.78
C ASP A 327 -6.61 -2.25 14.28
N LEU A 328 -5.78 -2.97 15.04
CA LEU A 328 -5.61 -2.76 16.48
C LEU A 328 -4.99 -1.40 16.82
N GLY A 329 -4.28 -0.77 15.88
CA GLY A 329 -3.79 0.61 16.04
C GLY A 329 -4.90 1.65 16.00
N ASP A 330 -6.06 1.27 15.45
CA ASP A 330 -7.23 2.12 15.26
C ASP A 330 -8.46 1.51 15.97
N ASN A 331 -8.30 1.21 17.26
CA ASN A 331 -9.35 0.68 18.14
C ASN A 331 -9.97 -0.66 17.66
N GLY A 332 -9.27 -1.43 16.85
CA GLY A 332 -9.75 -2.71 16.33
C GLY A 332 -10.79 -2.57 15.22
N ARG A 333 -10.87 -1.41 14.54
CA ARG A 333 -11.78 -1.22 13.40
C ARG A 333 -11.37 -2.10 12.23
N MET A 334 -12.36 -2.70 11.57
CA MET A 334 -12.14 -3.46 10.35
C MET A 334 -11.76 -2.52 9.20
N VAL A 335 -10.77 -2.95 8.42
CA VAL A 335 -10.25 -2.28 7.23
C VAL A 335 -10.42 -3.21 6.03
N TYR A 336 -10.97 -2.67 4.93
CA TYR A 336 -11.06 -3.38 3.66
C TYR A 336 -9.72 -3.32 2.92
N VAL A 337 -9.20 -4.49 2.52
CA VAL A 337 -7.93 -4.63 1.80
C VAL A 337 -8.20 -5.31 0.45
N PRO A 338 -8.13 -4.60 -0.69
CA PRO A 338 -8.41 -5.17 -2.00
C PRO A 338 -7.33 -6.15 -2.45
N TRP A 339 -7.70 -7.14 -3.27
CA TRP A 339 -6.80 -8.18 -3.76
C TRP A 339 -7.17 -8.64 -5.17
N ASP A 340 -6.21 -9.24 -5.89
CA ASP A 340 -6.35 -9.83 -7.23
C ASP A 340 -6.84 -8.83 -8.30
N PHE A 341 -5.90 -8.15 -8.96
CA PHE A 341 -6.18 -6.99 -9.80
C PHE A 341 -6.10 -7.30 -11.30
N ASN A 342 -6.12 -8.57 -11.69
CA ASN A 342 -5.96 -8.99 -13.07
C ASN A 342 -7.15 -8.54 -13.95
N LEU A 343 -8.32 -8.36 -13.33
CA LEU A 343 -9.57 -7.89 -13.93
C LEU A 343 -9.85 -6.41 -13.62
N SER A 344 -8.82 -5.59 -13.80
CA SER A 344 -8.87 -4.13 -13.65
C SER A 344 -8.47 -3.40 -14.93
N LEU A 345 -8.69 -2.07 -15.01
CA LEU A 345 -8.25 -1.23 -16.11
C LEU A 345 -8.70 -1.79 -17.48
N SER A 346 -10.01 -2.07 -17.55
CA SER A 346 -10.72 -2.43 -18.77
C SER A 346 -12.17 -1.96 -18.71
N ASP A 347 -12.73 -1.64 -19.87
CA ASP A 347 -14.15 -1.38 -20.06
C ASP A 347 -14.90 -2.56 -20.68
N ASP A 348 -14.20 -3.65 -21.01
CA ASP A 348 -14.76 -4.87 -21.58
C ASP A 348 -14.45 -6.09 -20.71
N PRO A 349 -15.21 -6.29 -19.61
CA PRO A 349 -15.00 -7.42 -18.70
C PRO A 349 -15.30 -8.77 -19.37
N PHE A 350 -16.20 -8.83 -20.37
CA PHE A 350 -16.60 -10.09 -21.01
C PHE A 350 -15.54 -10.62 -21.94
N THR A 351 -14.97 -9.74 -22.76
CA THR A 351 -13.80 -10.13 -23.53
C THR A 351 -12.70 -10.52 -22.56
N MET A 352 -12.45 -9.77 -21.48
CA MET A 352 -11.44 -10.14 -20.47
C MET A 352 -11.61 -11.53 -19.84
N MET A 353 -12.85 -12.02 -19.71
CA MET A 353 -13.14 -13.35 -19.19
C MET A 353 -13.11 -14.46 -20.26
N GLY A 354 -12.69 -14.16 -21.49
CA GLY A 354 -12.69 -15.09 -22.60
C GLY A 354 -14.09 -15.37 -23.17
N MET A 355 -15.07 -14.50 -22.90
CA MET A 355 -16.48 -14.64 -23.31
C MET A 355 -16.85 -13.74 -24.50
N GLY A 356 -15.89 -13.07 -25.13
CA GLY A 356 -16.09 -12.08 -26.21
C GLY A 356 -16.71 -12.60 -27.52
N GLY A 357 -17.02 -13.90 -27.61
CA GLY A 357 -17.75 -14.52 -28.72
C GLY A 357 -19.26 -14.70 -28.48
N MET A 358 -19.76 -14.39 -27.28
CA MET A 358 -21.18 -14.40 -26.94
C MET A 358 -21.85 -13.07 -27.30
N GLY A 359 -21.49 -12.52 -28.47
CA GLY A 359 -22.01 -11.28 -29.02
C GLY A 359 -23.51 -11.38 -29.29
N GLY A 360 -24.28 -10.64 -28.50
CA GLY A 360 -25.73 -10.58 -28.55
C GLY A 360 -26.24 -10.28 -27.15
N GLY A 361 -26.99 -9.19 -26.98
CA GLY A 361 -27.44 -8.72 -25.67
C GLY A 361 -27.96 -9.85 -24.79
N PHE A 362 -27.18 -10.23 -23.78
CA PHE A 362 -27.62 -11.11 -22.72
C PHE A 362 -28.49 -10.31 -21.76
N GLY A 363 -29.75 -10.12 -22.14
CA GLY A 363 -30.82 -10.21 -21.17
C GLY A 363 -30.81 -11.63 -20.61
N GLY A 364 -30.23 -11.81 -19.43
CA GLY A 364 -30.41 -12.99 -18.58
C GLY A 364 -29.72 -14.28 -19.05
N PHE A 365 -28.59 -14.61 -18.42
CA PHE A 365 -28.41 -15.99 -17.97
C PHE A 365 -29.50 -16.29 -16.94
N PRO A 366 -30.15 -17.47 -16.94
CA PRO A 366 -31.15 -17.81 -15.94
C PRO A 366 -30.52 -17.74 -14.53
N GLY A 367 -30.95 -16.77 -13.72
CA GLY A 367 -30.40 -16.53 -12.37
C GLY A 367 -29.35 -15.41 -12.27
N MET A 368 -28.95 -14.77 -13.36
CA MET A 368 -28.13 -13.54 -13.30
C MET A 368 -29.04 -12.30 -13.32
N PRO A 369 -29.05 -11.46 -12.27
CA PRO A 369 -29.75 -10.18 -12.32
C PRO A 369 -29.13 -9.31 -13.44
N GLY A 370 -30.00 -8.79 -14.31
CA GLY A 370 -29.66 -8.19 -15.60
C GLY A 370 -28.96 -6.84 -15.54
N ASN A 371 -27.73 -6.78 -15.01
CA ASN A 371 -26.89 -5.59 -15.11
C ASN A 371 -25.40 -5.97 -15.15
N THR A 372 -25.02 -6.70 -16.19
CA THR A 372 -23.68 -7.23 -16.45
C THR A 372 -22.66 -6.19 -16.92
N ILE A 373 -22.85 -4.91 -16.64
CA ILE A 373 -21.88 -3.85 -17.01
C ILE A 373 -20.94 -3.63 -15.79
N PRO A 374 -19.63 -3.35 -15.97
CA PRO A 374 -18.81 -2.86 -14.86
C PRO A 374 -19.54 -1.76 -14.11
N ALA A 375 -19.42 -1.75 -12.79
CA ALA A 375 -20.20 -0.84 -11.97
C ALA A 375 -20.08 0.61 -12.50
N THR A 376 -21.22 1.24 -12.75
CA THR A 376 -21.27 2.62 -13.22
C THR A 376 -20.72 3.52 -12.12
N LEU A 377 -20.26 4.72 -12.48
CA LEU A 377 -19.78 5.70 -11.49
C LEU A 377 -20.85 6.05 -10.43
N SER A 378 -22.14 5.80 -10.73
CA SER A 378 -23.25 6.02 -9.81
C SER A 378 -23.51 4.88 -8.82
N LEU A 379 -23.05 3.67 -9.13
CA LEU A 379 -23.33 2.44 -8.38
C LEU A 379 -24.83 2.17 -8.16
N SER A 380 -25.70 2.70 -9.05
CA SER A 380 -27.16 2.59 -8.94
C SER A 380 -27.67 1.16 -9.12
N GLU A 381 -26.93 0.36 -9.88
CA GLU A 381 -27.23 -1.04 -10.18
C GLU A 381 -26.88 -2.01 -9.06
N ILE A 382 -26.03 -1.60 -8.12
CA ILE A 382 -25.66 -2.43 -6.98
C ILE A 382 -26.79 -2.34 -5.96
N GLY A 383 -27.44 -3.47 -5.70
CA GLY A 383 -28.59 -3.59 -4.79
C GLY A 383 -28.25 -4.07 -3.38
N ASN A 384 -29.28 -4.32 -2.57
CA ASN A 384 -29.17 -4.68 -1.14
C ASN A 384 -28.42 -5.99 -0.84
N SER A 385 -28.18 -6.83 -1.86
CA SER A 385 -27.33 -8.03 -1.71
C SER A 385 -25.86 -7.67 -1.45
N TRP A 386 -25.46 -6.42 -1.69
CA TRP A 386 -24.13 -5.89 -1.40
C TRP A 386 -24.22 -4.76 -0.36
N PRO A 387 -24.59 -5.09 0.89
CA PRO A 387 -24.94 -4.10 1.92
C PRO A 387 -23.85 -3.06 2.15
N LEU A 388 -22.57 -3.45 2.08
CA LEU A 388 -21.47 -2.51 2.29
C LEU A 388 -21.40 -1.44 1.19
N ILE A 389 -21.75 -1.74 -0.05
CA ILE A 389 -21.82 -0.67 -1.08
C ILE A 389 -23.17 0.05 -0.98
N ARG A 390 -24.27 -0.70 -1.02
CA ARG A 390 -25.61 -0.12 -1.16
C ARG A 390 -25.95 0.83 -0.01
N PHE A 391 -25.75 0.39 1.25
CA PHE A 391 -26.15 1.18 2.40
C PHE A 391 -25.29 2.44 2.56
N LEU A 392 -24.02 2.37 2.17
CA LEU A 392 -23.10 3.50 2.17
C LEU A 392 -23.45 4.53 1.07
N ILE A 393 -23.79 4.08 -0.13
CA ILE A 393 -24.14 4.97 -1.25
C ILE A 393 -25.56 5.57 -1.12
N ASP A 394 -26.46 4.92 -0.37
CA ASP A 394 -27.78 5.48 -0.01
C ASP A 394 -27.70 6.61 1.01
N ASP A 395 -26.67 6.64 1.85
CA ASP A 395 -26.47 7.71 2.83
C ASP A 395 -25.83 8.95 2.16
N PRO A 396 -26.46 10.13 2.23
CA PRO A 396 -25.96 11.33 1.53
C PRO A 396 -24.60 11.83 2.05
N VAL A 397 -24.26 11.58 3.33
CA VAL A 397 -22.96 11.99 3.90
C VAL A 397 -21.85 11.14 3.31
N TYR A 398 -22.05 9.82 3.30
CA TYR A 398 -21.08 8.88 2.73
C TYR A 398 -20.99 8.99 1.21
N LYS A 399 -22.10 9.22 0.52
CA LYS A 399 -22.10 9.49 -0.92
C LYS A 399 -21.27 10.74 -1.28
N ASN A 400 -21.33 11.79 -0.46
CA ASN A 400 -20.48 12.97 -0.64
C ASN A 400 -18.99 12.64 -0.49
N ILE A 401 -18.60 11.79 0.47
CA ILE A 401 -17.21 11.32 0.63
C ILE A 401 -16.77 10.52 -0.61
N TYR A 402 -17.60 9.62 -1.11
CA TYR A 402 -17.32 8.88 -2.35
C TYR A 402 -17.05 9.81 -3.54
N HIS A 403 -17.89 10.85 -3.74
CA HIS A 403 -17.68 11.85 -4.79
C HIS A 403 -16.42 12.66 -4.59
N TYR A 404 -16.13 13.07 -3.35
CA TYR A 404 -14.91 13.78 -2.99
C TYR A 404 -13.65 12.94 -3.32
N GLU A 405 -13.60 11.69 -2.88
CA GLU A 405 -12.47 10.79 -3.13
C GLU A 405 -12.31 10.49 -4.63
N MET A 406 -13.41 10.36 -5.36
CA MET A 406 -13.38 10.18 -6.82
C MET A 406 -12.77 11.40 -7.52
N LYS A 407 -13.15 12.61 -7.11
CA LYS A 407 -12.56 13.86 -7.63
C LYS A 407 -11.07 13.93 -7.29
N ASN A 408 -10.72 13.66 -6.02
CA ASN A 408 -9.35 13.71 -5.52
C ASN A 408 -8.42 12.73 -6.27
N ALA A 409 -8.92 11.53 -6.58
CA ALA A 409 -8.16 10.52 -7.32
C ALA A 409 -7.67 11.03 -8.68
N MET A 410 -8.47 11.82 -9.41
CA MET A 410 -8.11 12.33 -10.75
C MET A 410 -6.92 13.30 -10.71
N SER A 411 -6.70 13.98 -9.59
CA SER A 411 -5.57 14.90 -9.40
C SER A 411 -4.39 14.28 -8.64
N THR A 412 -4.54 13.07 -8.10
CA THR A 412 -3.54 12.42 -7.24
C THR A 412 -3.16 11.04 -7.77
N CYS A 413 -3.64 9.96 -7.14
CA CYS A 413 -3.24 8.57 -7.39
C CYS A 413 -3.58 8.06 -8.79
N PHE A 414 -4.58 8.65 -9.46
CA PHE A 414 -4.98 8.29 -10.81
C PHE A 414 -4.81 9.44 -11.79
N ASN A 415 -3.88 10.38 -11.55
CA ASN A 415 -3.62 11.46 -12.50
C ASN A 415 -3.19 10.95 -13.88
N GLN A 416 -3.91 11.33 -14.94
CA GLN A 416 -3.69 10.86 -16.31
C GLN A 416 -2.24 10.97 -16.80
N SER A 417 -1.58 12.11 -16.60
CA SER A 417 -0.20 12.32 -17.06
C SER A 417 0.77 11.39 -16.31
N THR A 418 0.61 11.31 -14.99
CA THR A 418 1.44 10.48 -14.12
C THR A 418 1.30 8.99 -14.46
N ILE A 419 0.07 8.50 -14.62
CA ILE A 419 -0.20 7.10 -14.97
C ILE A 419 0.30 6.78 -16.38
N ASN A 420 0.09 7.66 -17.37
CA ASN A 420 0.59 7.44 -18.72
C ASN A 420 2.13 7.41 -18.79
N SER A 421 2.81 8.23 -17.98
CA SER A 421 4.26 8.18 -17.82
C SER A 421 4.70 6.85 -17.21
N LYS A 422 4.04 6.39 -16.14
CA LYS A 422 4.32 5.10 -15.52
C LYS A 422 4.11 3.93 -16.49
N ILE A 423 3.01 3.91 -17.24
CA ILE A 423 2.77 2.88 -18.28
C ILE A 423 3.89 2.85 -19.31
N SER A 424 4.38 4.00 -19.77
CA SER A 424 5.45 4.06 -20.78
C SER A 424 6.76 3.49 -20.23
N LYS A 425 7.12 3.84 -18.99
CA LYS A 425 8.30 3.28 -18.30
C LYS A 425 8.18 1.77 -18.10
N LEU A 426 7.02 1.29 -17.65
CA LEU A 426 6.79 -0.16 -17.48
C LEU A 426 6.84 -0.88 -18.84
N GLN A 427 6.30 -0.29 -19.91
CA GLN A 427 6.37 -0.85 -21.27
C GLN A 427 7.81 -1.03 -21.72
N GLU A 428 8.66 -0.02 -21.54
CA GLU A 428 10.08 -0.09 -21.87
C GLU A 428 10.80 -1.14 -21.03
N LEU A 429 10.53 -1.16 -19.71
CA LEU A 429 11.14 -2.07 -18.75
C LEU A 429 10.89 -3.55 -19.10
N ILE A 430 9.66 -3.90 -19.47
CA ILE A 430 9.28 -5.31 -19.68
C ILE A 430 9.39 -5.78 -21.12
N ARG A 431 9.43 -4.86 -22.11
CA ARG A 431 9.47 -5.19 -23.54
C ARG A 431 10.50 -6.27 -23.90
N PRO A 432 11.77 -6.23 -23.41
CA PRO A 432 12.76 -7.26 -23.75
C PRO A 432 12.36 -8.68 -23.36
N TYR A 433 11.56 -8.82 -22.29
CA TYR A 433 11.19 -10.09 -21.67
C TYR A 433 9.78 -10.58 -22.03
N VAL A 434 8.99 -9.73 -22.69
CA VAL A 434 7.69 -10.10 -23.24
C VAL A 434 7.79 -10.38 -24.74
N VAL A 435 8.31 -9.43 -25.52
CA VAL A 435 8.31 -9.49 -27.00
C VAL A 435 9.68 -9.31 -27.64
N GLY A 436 10.74 -9.17 -26.83
CA GLY A 436 12.12 -9.09 -27.29
C GLY A 436 12.73 -10.47 -27.61
N THR A 437 14.04 -10.50 -27.83
CA THR A 437 14.79 -11.74 -28.09
C THR A 437 14.81 -12.71 -26.90
N GLU A 438 14.69 -12.17 -25.69
CA GLU A 438 14.50 -12.90 -24.43
C GLU A 438 13.02 -13.01 -24.04
N GLY A 439 12.12 -12.74 -24.98
CA GLY A 439 10.68 -12.68 -24.79
C GLY A 439 10.01 -14.03 -24.58
N GLU A 440 8.71 -13.98 -24.26
CA GLU A 440 7.89 -15.18 -24.14
C GLU A 440 7.72 -15.87 -25.51
N LYS A 441 7.70 -17.20 -25.50
CA LYS A 441 7.49 -18.02 -26.70
C LYS A 441 6.37 -19.02 -26.44
N SER A 442 5.63 -19.39 -27.48
CA SER A 442 4.65 -20.48 -27.38
C SER A 442 5.33 -21.78 -26.89
N PRO A 443 4.73 -22.56 -25.98
CA PRO A 443 3.39 -22.43 -25.38
C PRO A 443 3.31 -21.58 -24.09
N TYR A 444 4.38 -20.85 -23.74
CA TYR A 444 4.51 -20.01 -22.54
C TYR A 444 4.17 -18.53 -22.76
N SER A 445 3.46 -18.21 -23.85
CA SER A 445 2.93 -16.86 -24.08
C SER A 445 1.44 -16.87 -24.33
N PHE A 446 0.78 -15.84 -23.78
CA PHE A 446 -0.61 -15.51 -24.07
C PHE A 446 -0.77 -14.60 -25.27
N LEU A 447 0.31 -13.94 -25.73
CA LEU A 447 0.25 -13.13 -26.95
C LEU A 447 0.15 -14.04 -28.17
N THR A 448 -0.83 -13.78 -29.02
CA THR A 448 -1.03 -14.48 -30.30
C THR A 448 -0.45 -13.70 -31.47
N ASN A 449 -0.24 -12.39 -31.31
CA ASN A 449 0.33 -11.50 -32.33
C ASN A 449 1.51 -10.67 -31.78
N GLY A 450 2.29 -11.26 -30.87
CA GLY A 450 3.57 -10.75 -30.37
C GLY A 450 3.60 -9.25 -30.05
N ALA A 451 4.64 -8.57 -30.54
CA ALA A 451 4.87 -7.14 -30.31
C ALA A 451 3.71 -6.24 -30.75
N THR A 452 3.00 -6.60 -31.83
CA THR A 452 1.84 -5.83 -32.31
C THR A 452 0.73 -5.81 -31.27
N GLN A 453 0.36 -6.97 -30.73
CA GLN A 453 -0.67 -7.06 -29.69
C GLN A 453 -0.24 -6.37 -28.39
N PHE A 454 1.02 -6.52 -27.99
CA PHE A 454 1.56 -5.85 -26.80
C PHE A 454 1.48 -4.32 -26.92
N ASN A 455 1.93 -3.76 -28.05
CA ASN A 455 1.89 -2.31 -28.29
C ASN A 455 0.46 -1.78 -28.39
N GLN A 456 -0.44 -2.53 -29.03
CA GLN A 456 -1.85 -2.16 -29.13
C GLN A 456 -2.50 -2.16 -27.74
N GLY A 457 -2.29 -3.20 -26.94
CA GLY A 457 -2.82 -3.27 -25.57
C GLY A 457 -2.38 -2.08 -24.70
N VAL A 458 -1.13 -1.63 -24.83
CA VAL A 458 -0.64 -0.44 -24.11
C VAL A 458 -1.31 0.85 -24.60
N THR A 459 -1.54 0.96 -25.91
CA THR A 459 -2.28 2.08 -26.51
C THR A 459 -3.71 2.10 -26.00
N ASP A 460 -4.38 0.96 -25.99
CA ASP A 460 -5.76 0.80 -25.52
C ASP A 460 -5.88 1.14 -24.03
N LEU A 461 -4.89 0.74 -23.21
CA LEU A 461 -4.84 1.08 -21.79
C LEU A 461 -4.75 2.60 -21.57
N LYS A 462 -3.88 3.31 -22.31
CA LYS A 462 -3.78 4.78 -22.25
C LYS A 462 -5.06 5.46 -22.70
N ASN A 463 -5.69 4.95 -23.77
CA ASN A 463 -6.98 5.43 -24.24
C ASN A 463 -8.09 5.23 -23.21
N LEU A 464 -8.12 4.07 -22.53
CA LEU A 464 -9.04 3.81 -21.44
C LEU A 464 -8.87 4.84 -20.32
N ILE A 465 -7.64 5.10 -19.86
CA ILE A 465 -7.39 6.08 -18.80
C ILE A 465 -7.96 7.44 -19.16
N SER A 466 -7.74 7.91 -20.40
CA SER A 466 -8.32 9.17 -20.87
C SER A 466 -9.85 9.13 -20.87
N ARG A 467 -10.47 8.03 -21.34
CA ARG A 467 -11.94 7.88 -21.32
C ARG A 467 -12.49 7.85 -19.90
N ARG A 468 -11.79 7.22 -18.95
CA ARG A 468 -12.20 7.20 -17.54
C ARG A 468 -12.14 8.58 -16.90
N HIS A 469 -11.11 9.39 -17.19
CA HIS A 469 -11.05 10.78 -16.73
C HIS A 469 -12.22 11.61 -17.26
N SER A 470 -12.54 11.47 -18.55
CA SER A 470 -13.71 12.13 -19.14
C SER A 470 -15.02 11.66 -18.52
N ALA A 471 -15.17 10.34 -18.28
CA ALA A 471 -16.37 9.79 -17.66
C ALA A 471 -16.56 10.30 -16.22
N VAL A 472 -15.50 10.33 -15.42
CA VAL A 472 -15.53 10.88 -14.04
C VAL A 472 -15.86 12.36 -14.06
N SER A 473 -15.23 13.14 -14.94
CA SER A 473 -15.49 14.58 -15.05
C SER A 473 -16.95 14.87 -15.43
N THR A 474 -17.49 14.15 -16.41
CA THR A 474 -18.89 14.26 -16.82
C THR A 474 -19.85 13.85 -15.70
N TYR A 475 -19.55 12.76 -14.99
CA TYR A 475 -20.37 12.28 -13.89
C TYR A 475 -20.42 13.26 -12.71
N LEU A 476 -19.29 13.89 -12.38
CA LEU A 476 -19.18 14.82 -11.26
C LEU A 476 -19.63 16.25 -11.61
N ALA A 477 -19.72 16.63 -12.89
CA ALA A 477 -20.09 17.98 -13.31
C ALA A 477 -21.42 18.51 -12.70
N PRO A 478 -22.52 17.73 -12.62
CA PRO A 478 -23.75 18.20 -11.97
C PRO A 478 -23.75 18.04 -10.45
N ILE A 479 -22.69 17.51 -9.84
CA ILE A 479 -22.66 17.11 -8.42
C ILE A 479 -22.00 18.20 -7.59
N THR A 480 -22.72 18.70 -6.59
CA THR A 480 -22.15 19.61 -5.58
C THR A 480 -21.46 18.80 -4.49
N ILE A 481 -20.12 18.81 -4.51
CA ILE A 481 -19.32 18.16 -3.47
C ILE A 481 -19.10 19.17 -2.34
N SER A 482 -19.72 18.92 -1.19
CA SER A 482 -19.47 19.70 0.02
C SER A 482 -18.10 19.36 0.59
N PRO A 483 -17.39 20.31 1.24
CA PRO A 483 -16.19 19.98 2.00
C PRO A 483 -16.51 18.80 2.92
N THR A 484 -15.69 17.76 2.86
CA THR A 484 -15.84 16.65 3.81
C THR A 484 -15.70 17.24 5.21
N PRO A 485 -16.67 17.00 6.11
CA PRO A 485 -16.48 17.37 7.50
C PRO A 485 -15.17 16.71 7.96
N VAL A 486 -14.18 17.52 8.30
CA VAL A 486 -13.15 17.06 9.23
C VAL A 486 -13.93 16.52 10.42
N VAL A 487 -13.72 15.26 10.80
CA VAL A 487 -14.32 14.72 12.01
C VAL A 487 -13.99 15.70 13.12
N SER A 488 -15.00 16.47 13.52
CA SER A 488 -14.90 17.43 14.60
C SER A 488 -14.64 16.60 15.84
N THR A 489 -13.40 16.63 16.34
CA THR A 489 -13.13 16.30 17.73
C THR A 489 -13.88 17.33 18.55
N LYS A 490 -15.12 17.00 18.92
CA LYS A 490 -15.99 17.84 19.73
C LYS A 490 -15.23 18.29 20.99
N PRO A 491 -15.26 19.59 21.37
CA PRO A 491 -14.62 20.06 22.58
C PRO A 491 -15.36 19.49 23.80
N SER A 492 -14.65 18.78 24.67
CA SER A 492 -15.17 18.36 25.98
C SER A 492 -14.74 19.36 27.04
N SER A 493 -15.73 19.98 27.69
CA SER A 493 -15.57 21.01 28.72
C SER A 493 -15.38 20.41 30.12
N THR A 494 -14.34 19.61 30.33
CA THR A 494 -13.93 19.15 31.67
C THR A 494 -12.40 19.15 31.73
N PRO A 495 -11.76 19.73 32.78
CA PRO A 495 -10.31 19.87 32.82
C PRO A 495 -9.66 18.48 32.77
N THR A 496 -8.88 18.24 31.72
CA THR A 496 -8.15 17.00 31.50
C THR A 496 -7.02 16.91 32.53
N PRO A 497 -7.00 15.91 33.44
CA PRO A 497 -5.76 15.55 34.10
C PRO A 497 -4.79 15.06 33.02
N THR A 498 -3.60 15.65 33.01
CA THR A 498 -2.47 15.32 32.15
C THR A 498 -2.34 13.80 31.96
N PRO A 499 -2.53 13.26 30.74
CA PRO A 499 -2.23 11.87 30.49
C PRO A 499 -0.72 11.68 30.53
N THR A 500 -0.27 10.83 31.44
CA THR A 500 1.08 10.26 31.45
C THR A 500 1.30 9.48 30.14
N PRO A 501 2.47 9.59 29.47
CA PRO A 501 2.68 9.09 28.12
C PRO A 501 2.87 7.57 28.08
N THR A 502 2.22 6.89 27.15
CA THR A 502 2.64 5.56 26.65
C THR A 502 3.39 5.73 25.34
N SER A 503 4.66 5.34 25.36
CA SER A 503 5.65 5.50 24.27
C SER A 503 5.34 4.60 23.08
N ASN A 504 5.34 5.14 21.85
CA ASN A 504 5.63 4.39 20.60
C ASN A 504 5.75 5.31 19.37
N GLY A 505 6.37 6.50 19.51
CA GLY A 505 6.77 7.32 18.36
C GLY A 505 8.25 7.68 18.42
N TYR A 506 8.84 7.95 17.26
CA TYR A 506 10.24 8.32 17.14
C TYR A 506 10.44 9.80 17.40
N LYS A 507 11.69 10.15 17.67
CA LYS A 507 12.11 11.52 17.93
C LYS A 507 12.78 12.11 16.72
N ILE A 508 12.35 13.29 16.28
CA ILE A 508 13.14 14.13 15.36
C ILE A 508 13.75 15.26 16.19
N SER A 509 15.06 15.45 16.10
CA SER A 509 15.74 16.56 16.77
C SER A 509 16.83 17.17 15.90
N GLY A 510 17.34 18.33 16.28
CA GLY A 510 18.44 18.97 15.56
C GLY A 510 18.68 20.39 16.05
N TYR A 511 19.64 21.06 15.42
CA TYR A 511 19.95 22.47 15.65
C TYR A 511 19.69 23.27 14.39
N VAL A 512 19.07 24.45 14.53
CA VAL A 512 18.85 25.41 13.45
C VAL A 512 19.58 26.70 13.80
N ALA A 513 20.22 27.31 12.80
CA ALA A 513 20.89 28.59 12.97
C ALA A 513 20.72 29.47 11.72
N PRO A 514 20.73 30.81 11.87
CA PRO A 514 20.99 31.69 10.74
C PRO A 514 22.41 31.45 10.19
N ASP A 515 22.62 31.75 8.91
CA ASP A 515 23.93 31.62 8.24
C ASP A 515 24.85 32.84 8.45
N PHE A 516 24.57 33.63 9.47
CA PHE A 516 25.35 34.79 9.90
C PHE A 516 25.46 34.81 11.43
N THR A 517 26.39 35.60 11.94
CA THR A 517 26.68 35.68 13.37
C THR A 517 25.86 36.79 14.02
N ASN A 518 25.34 36.52 15.22
CA ASN A 518 24.61 37.52 15.99
C ASN A 518 25.57 38.57 16.55
N SER A 519 25.06 39.78 16.72
CA SER A 519 25.67 40.74 17.64
C SER A 519 25.55 40.25 19.10
N PRO A 520 26.51 40.59 19.98
CA PRO A 520 26.47 40.17 21.38
C PRO A 520 25.17 40.61 22.07
N GLY A 521 24.33 39.65 22.48
CA GLY A 521 23.08 39.89 23.21
C GLY A 521 21.79 39.58 22.44
N GLY A 522 21.84 39.38 21.12
CA GLY A 522 20.69 38.98 20.31
C GLY A 522 20.48 37.46 20.29
N ASN A 523 19.27 36.97 20.56
CA ASN A 523 18.93 35.54 20.44
C ASN A 523 18.25 35.24 19.10
N LEU A 524 19.05 35.08 18.04
CA LEU A 524 18.54 34.71 16.71
C LEU A 524 18.26 33.21 16.56
N LEU A 525 18.78 32.37 17.47
CA LEU A 525 18.70 30.92 17.38
C LEU A 525 17.32 30.36 17.79
N SER A 526 16.59 31.08 18.65
CA SER A 526 15.24 30.67 19.04
C SER A 526 14.14 31.11 18.07
N GLY A 527 12.98 30.47 18.15
CA GLY A 527 11.78 30.90 17.44
C GLY A 527 11.62 30.36 16.03
N PHE A 528 12.48 29.45 15.57
CA PHE A 528 12.23 28.72 14.32
C PHE A 528 11.18 27.64 14.57
N LYS A 529 10.08 27.69 13.84
CA LYS A 529 9.07 26.64 13.84
C LYS A 529 9.55 25.52 12.92
N VAL A 530 9.71 24.32 13.47
CA VAL A 530 10.01 23.09 12.74
C VAL A 530 8.77 22.23 12.76
N GLU A 531 8.21 21.94 11.58
CA GLU A 531 6.96 21.20 11.45
C GLU A 531 7.11 19.98 10.54
N VAL A 532 6.51 18.88 10.99
CA VAL A 532 6.37 17.64 10.21
C VAL A 532 5.14 17.79 9.33
N VAL A 533 5.35 18.05 8.03
CA VAL A 533 4.26 18.33 7.08
C VAL A 533 3.35 17.11 7.00
N GLY A 534 2.05 17.32 7.26
CA GLY A 534 1.03 16.27 7.22
C GLY A 534 0.86 15.47 8.52
N ALA A 535 1.68 15.70 9.56
CA ALA A 535 1.55 14.99 10.86
C ALA A 535 0.99 15.87 12.00
N ASN A 536 0.72 17.17 11.76
CA ASN A 536 0.32 18.14 12.79
C ASN A 536 1.26 18.19 14.02
N LEU A 537 2.52 17.78 13.85
CA LEU A 537 3.56 17.84 14.88
C LEU A 537 4.51 18.98 14.55
N SER A 538 4.82 19.80 15.55
CA SER A 538 5.82 20.85 15.42
C SER A 538 6.52 21.12 16.75
N ALA A 539 7.71 21.70 16.66
CA ALA A 539 8.43 22.26 17.78
C ALA A 539 8.98 23.63 17.40
N THR A 540 9.34 24.43 18.40
CA THR A 540 10.01 25.72 18.20
C THR A 540 11.40 25.64 18.81
N THR A 541 12.41 26.18 18.14
CA THR A 541 13.77 26.17 18.65
C THR A 541 13.92 26.99 19.94
N ASN A 542 14.72 26.47 20.87
CA ASN A 542 15.09 27.17 22.10
C ASN A 542 16.25 28.18 21.88
N GLN A 543 16.77 28.79 22.94
CA GLN A 543 17.84 29.80 22.86
C GLN A 543 19.17 29.26 22.31
N ALA A 544 19.38 27.94 22.32
CA ALA A 544 20.55 27.28 21.75
C ALA A 544 20.33 26.84 20.29
N GLY A 545 19.16 27.12 19.71
CA GLY A 545 18.79 26.66 18.36
C GLY A 545 18.31 25.23 18.30
N TYR A 546 18.20 24.55 19.44
CA TYR A 546 17.77 23.15 19.52
C TYR A 546 16.25 23.02 19.40
N PHE A 547 15.80 22.04 18.62
CA PHE A 547 14.41 21.58 18.61
C PHE A 547 14.34 20.07 18.82
N GLU A 548 13.20 19.63 19.37
CA GLU A 548 12.86 18.22 19.53
C GLU A 548 11.36 18.04 19.30
N ILE A 549 11.01 17.17 18.37
CA ILE A 549 9.65 16.72 18.11
C ILE A 549 9.58 15.27 18.55
N ASN A 550 8.84 15.03 19.63
CA ASN A 550 8.61 13.70 20.17
C ASN A 550 7.36 13.07 19.56
N ASN A 551 7.26 11.75 19.69
CA ASN A 551 6.11 10.97 19.24
C ASN A 551 5.80 11.14 17.75
N VAL A 552 6.83 11.31 16.91
CA VAL A 552 6.67 11.34 15.46
C VAL A 552 6.34 9.92 14.99
N PRO A 553 5.17 9.70 14.37
CA PRO A 553 4.80 8.38 13.91
C PRO A 553 5.68 7.95 12.73
N LEU A 554 5.57 6.68 12.33
CA LEU A 554 6.14 6.24 11.06
C LEU A 554 5.50 7.04 9.91
N PRO A 555 6.29 7.50 8.92
CA PRO A 555 5.75 8.22 7.78
C PRO A 555 4.82 7.31 6.97
N LEU A 556 3.60 7.79 6.71
CA LEU A 556 2.61 7.10 5.87
C LEU A 556 3.03 7.02 4.38
N ASN A 557 4.05 7.80 4.01
CA ASN A 557 4.66 7.81 2.67
C ASN A 557 6.06 7.14 2.73
N PRO A 558 6.37 6.17 1.86
CA PRO A 558 7.69 5.53 1.81
C PRO A 558 8.85 6.48 1.51
N SER A 559 8.58 7.65 0.91
CA SER A 559 9.60 8.69 0.73
C SER A 559 10.02 9.35 2.05
N GLY A 560 9.29 9.20 3.15
CA GLY A 560 9.55 9.89 4.42
C GLY A 560 8.72 11.17 4.59
N TYR A 561 8.94 11.90 5.68
CA TYR A 561 8.30 13.20 5.91
C TYR A 561 9.00 14.32 5.14
N THR A 562 8.23 15.35 4.80
CA THR A 562 8.80 16.68 4.54
C THR A 562 8.83 17.44 5.86
N ILE A 563 9.98 17.97 6.22
CA ILE A 563 10.15 18.83 7.38
C ILE A 563 10.26 20.26 6.89
N LYS A 564 9.33 21.12 7.32
CA LYS A 564 9.34 22.54 6.98
C LYS A 564 9.88 23.33 8.16
N ILE A 565 10.85 24.20 7.90
CA ILE A 565 11.43 25.13 8.88
C ILE A 565 11.05 26.54 8.44
N SER A 566 10.42 27.30 9.34
CA SER A 566 9.97 28.66 9.08
C SER A 566 10.15 29.59 10.27
N LYS A 567 10.36 30.87 9.99
CA LYS A 567 10.41 31.97 10.96
C LYS A 567 10.11 33.28 10.19
N PRO A 568 9.39 34.25 10.76
CA PRO A 568 9.20 35.55 10.11
C PRO A 568 10.52 36.17 9.67
N ASN A 569 10.55 36.75 8.47
CA ASN A 569 11.71 37.40 7.83
C ASN A 569 12.81 36.43 7.36
N TYR A 570 12.55 35.12 7.42
CA TYR A 570 13.42 34.07 6.86
C TYR A 570 12.71 33.36 5.71
N LEU A 571 13.49 33.04 4.68
CA LEU A 571 13.03 32.20 3.58
C LEU A 571 12.82 30.78 4.10
N TYR A 572 11.60 30.25 4.00
CA TYR A 572 11.31 28.92 4.54
C TYR A 572 12.11 27.82 3.83
N ARG A 573 12.43 26.76 4.56
CA ARG A 573 13.19 25.61 4.04
C ARG A 573 12.39 24.33 4.15
N GLU A 574 12.37 23.53 3.09
CA GLU A 574 11.82 22.17 3.10
C GLU A 574 12.93 21.13 3.00
N ILE A 575 12.95 20.23 3.97
CA ILE A 575 13.81 19.05 3.97
C ILE A 575 12.93 17.87 3.58
N LYS A 576 13.08 17.43 2.34
CA LYS A 576 12.28 16.34 1.79
C LYS A 576 12.92 15.01 2.12
N ASN A 577 12.10 13.97 2.06
CA ASN A 577 12.51 12.57 2.20
C ASN A 577 13.14 12.19 3.56
N VAL A 578 12.64 12.77 4.66
CA VAL A 578 13.13 12.44 6.00
C VAL A 578 12.51 11.11 6.47
N ILE A 579 13.29 10.04 6.40
CA ILE A 579 12.87 8.70 6.82
C ILE A 579 12.91 8.60 8.35
N VAL A 580 11.72 8.49 8.96
CA VAL A 580 11.57 8.34 10.41
C VAL A 580 11.19 6.91 10.72
N ASN A 581 12.18 6.04 10.87
CA ASN A 581 12.04 4.64 11.31
C ASN A 581 12.88 4.33 12.57
N LYS A 582 13.53 5.37 13.10
CA LYS A 582 14.29 5.44 14.35
C LYS A 582 14.31 6.91 14.79
N ASN A 583 14.91 7.20 15.94
CA ASN A 583 15.19 8.60 16.29
C ASN A 583 16.10 9.23 15.22
N VAL A 584 15.63 10.33 14.63
CA VAL A 584 16.31 11.06 13.57
C VAL A 584 16.91 12.34 14.15
N VAL A 585 18.15 12.62 13.77
CA VAL A 585 18.78 13.91 13.97
C VAL A 585 18.92 14.57 12.61
N LEU A 586 18.30 15.74 12.43
CA LEU A 586 18.43 16.52 11.19
C LEU A 586 19.65 17.42 11.29
N GLY A 587 20.54 17.33 10.30
CA GLY A 587 21.86 17.97 10.34
C GLY A 587 22.80 17.25 11.30
N SER A 588 23.27 17.94 12.34
CA SER A 588 24.20 17.39 13.35
C SER A 588 23.52 17.19 14.72
N SER A 589 24.04 16.22 15.48
CA SER A 589 23.69 15.98 16.88
C SER A 589 24.27 17.01 17.85
N THR A 590 25.13 17.90 17.34
CA THR A 590 25.78 18.98 18.09
C THR A 590 25.57 20.31 17.36
N SER A 591 25.67 21.42 18.10
CA SER A 591 25.53 22.77 17.56
C SER A 591 26.65 23.18 16.58
N SER A 592 27.66 22.33 16.33
CA SER A 592 28.79 22.64 15.45
C SER A 592 28.47 22.61 13.96
N SER A 593 27.34 22.01 13.56
CA SER A 593 26.88 21.97 12.17
C SER A 593 25.34 22.02 12.09
N PRO A 594 24.73 23.18 12.40
CA PRO A 594 23.28 23.35 12.39
C PRO A 594 22.72 23.40 10.97
N ILE A 595 21.41 23.22 10.86
CA ILE A 595 20.65 23.49 9.63
C ILE A 595 20.60 25.00 9.44
N MET A 596 21.25 25.49 8.38
CA MET A 596 21.31 26.91 8.06
C MET A 596 19.99 27.42 7.47
N MET A 597 19.55 28.59 7.96
CA MET A 597 18.39 29.34 7.48
C MET A 597 18.82 30.71 6.98
N TRP A 598 18.27 31.15 5.86
CA TRP A 598 18.60 32.41 5.19
C TRP A 598 17.57 33.48 5.57
N ALA A 599 18.03 34.55 6.21
CA ALA A 599 17.21 35.73 6.43
C ALA A 599 17.13 36.56 5.14
N GLY A 600 16.01 37.24 4.92
CA GLY A 600 15.88 38.19 3.81
C GLY A 600 14.59 38.11 3.00
N ASP A 601 13.68 37.19 3.28
CA ASP A 601 12.31 37.19 2.73
C ASP A 601 11.43 37.94 3.75
N ILE A 602 11.36 39.25 3.60
CA ILE A 602 10.86 40.19 4.60
C ILE A 602 9.33 40.24 4.53
N LYS A 603 8.71 40.23 5.70
CA LYS A 603 7.26 40.28 5.79
C LYS A 603 6.73 41.68 5.44
N ILE A 604 6.09 41.82 4.29
CA ILE A 604 5.47 43.07 3.82
C ILE A 604 3.95 42.94 3.92
N GLY A 605 3.32 43.83 4.69
CA GLY A 605 1.86 43.77 4.90
C GLY A 605 1.38 42.49 5.62
N GLY A 606 2.28 41.83 6.36
CA GLY A 606 1.97 40.58 7.06
C GLY A 606 2.15 39.32 6.21
N VAL A 607 2.72 39.42 5.01
CA VAL A 607 2.91 38.30 4.08
C VAL A 607 4.36 38.26 3.60
N GLN A 608 4.91 37.05 3.41
CA GLN A 608 6.18 36.78 2.74
C GLN A 608 5.88 36.26 1.32
N ASP A 609 6.72 36.58 0.34
CA ASP A 609 6.48 36.22 -1.07
C ASP A 609 7.30 35.02 -1.55
N ASP A 610 8.02 34.37 -0.62
CA ASP A 610 8.87 33.20 -0.83
C ASP A 610 10.04 33.46 -1.79
N VAL A 611 10.51 34.71 -1.93
CA VAL A 611 11.70 35.01 -2.74
C VAL A 611 12.50 36.20 -2.19
N ILE A 612 13.79 35.99 -1.90
CA ILE A 612 14.68 37.08 -1.48
C ILE A 612 15.04 37.94 -2.70
N ASN A 613 14.51 39.16 -2.80
CA ASN A 613 14.69 40.02 -3.97
C ASN A 613 14.77 41.52 -3.61
N MET A 614 14.63 42.39 -4.61
CA MET A 614 14.77 43.84 -4.44
C MET A 614 13.64 44.43 -3.58
N THR A 615 12.48 43.79 -3.52
CA THR A 615 11.35 44.20 -2.68
C THR A 615 11.74 44.17 -1.21
N ASP A 616 12.46 43.13 -0.80
CA ASP A 616 13.00 42.98 0.56
C ASP A 616 14.07 44.03 0.88
N VAL A 617 14.98 44.30 -0.07
CA VAL A 617 15.99 45.35 0.08
C VAL A 617 15.33 46.72 0.26
N ILE A 618 14.30 47.01 -0.54
CA ILE A 618 13.54 48.26 -0.43
C ILE A 618 12.85 48.34 0.93
N GLN A 619 12.31 47.23 1.43
CA GLN A 619 11.65 47.19 2.75
C GLN A 619 12.63 47.51 3.89
N ILE A 620 13.83 46.95 3.88
CA ILE A 620 14.89 47.30 4.85
C ILE A 620 15.31 48.77 4.69
N ALA A 621 15.46 49.25 3.45
CA ALA A 621 15.90 50.62 3.15
C ALA A 621 14.96 51.71 3.70
N GLN A 622 13.66 51.41 3.87
CA GLN A 622 12.70 52.33 4.51
C GLN A 622 13.09 52.66 5.96
N GLY A 623 13.75 51.73 6.65
CA GLY A 623 14.24 51.89 8.01
C GLY A 623 15.72 52.28 8.09
N PHE A 624 16.40 52.57 6.97
CA PHE A 624 17.85 52.71 6.97
C PHE A 624 18.34 53.82 7.91
N SER A 625 19.40 53.53 8.65
CA SER A 625 19.97 54.37 9.71
C SER A 625 18.98 54.64 10.87
N ALA A 626 18.03 53.75 11.15
CA ALA A 626 17.17 53.83 12.32
C ALA A 626 17.74 53.02 13.48
N VAL A 627 17.64 53.55 14.70
CA VAL A 627 18.01 52.84 15.94
C VAL A 627 16.75 52.49 16.74
N MET A 628 16.83 51.45 17.57
CA MET A 628 15.72 51.06 18.44
C MET A 628 15.26 52.26 19.29
N GLY A 629 13.99 52.62 19.15
CA GLY A 629 13.37 53.80 19.76
C GLY A 629 12.97 54.88 18.75
N ASP A 630 13.56 54.88 17.55
CA ASP A 630 13.15 55.77 16.47
C ASP A 630 11.76 55.39 15.92
N THR A 631 10.97 56.39 15.54
CA THR A 631 9.66 56.17 14.89
C THR A 631 9.75 55.35 13.60
N LYS A 632 10.87 55.47 12.88
CA LYS A 632 11.16 54.73 11.64
C LYS A 632 11.77 53.34 11.88
N TYR A 633 12.16 53.01 13.11
CA TYR A 633 12.70 51.70 13.42
C TYR A 633 11.60 50.63 13.32
N LYS A 634 11.91 49.55 12.61
CA LYS A 634 11.07 48.35 12.51
C LYS A 634 11.94 47.17 12.89
N ALA A 635 11.54 46.42 13.91
CA ALA A 635 12.28 45.25 14.36
C ALA A 635 12.43 44.20 13.25
N ASP A 636 11.46 44.12 12.33
CA ASP A 636 11.52 43.22 11.17
C ASP A 636 12.63 43.59 10.16
N ASN A 637 13.12 44.83 10.19
CA ASN A 637 14.18 45.32 9.30
C ASN A 637 15.59 45.18 9.92
N ASP A 638 15.68 44.87 11.21
CA ASP A 638 16.94 44.62 11.95
C ASP A 638 17.18 43.10 12.02
N LEU A 639 17.82 42.57 10.98
CA LEU A 639 17.99 41.13 10.78
C LEU A 639 19.05 40.54 11.71
N ASN A 640 20.09 41.32 12.03
CA ASN A 640 21.15 40.88 12.94
C ASN A 640 20.84 41.14 14.43
N ASN A 641 19.73 41.84 14.69
CA ASN A 641 19.20 42.18 16.00
C ASN A 641 20.24 42.94 16.85
N ASP A 642 20.93 43.89 16.21
CA ASP A 642 21.91 44.79 16.82
C ASP A 642 21.31 46.14 17.27
N ASN A 643 19.99 46.29 17.11
CA ASN A 643 19.17 47.47 17.40
C ASN A 643 19.40 48.63 16.41
N VAL A 644 20.03 48.39 15.26
CA VAL A 644 20.34 49.41 14.25
C VAL A 644 20.11 48.87 12.83
N VAL A 645 19.10 49.40 12.14
CA VAL A 645 18.87 49.05 10.72
C VAL A 645 19.90 49.75 9.84
N ASN A 646 20.88 49.02 9.29
CA ASN A 646 21.99 49.57 8.53
C ASN A 646 22.46 48.64 7.39
N MET A 647 23.66 48.89 6.88
CA MET A 647 24.21 48.10 5.76
C MET A 647 24.50 46.65 6.16
N ALA A 648 24.68 46.36 7.45
CA ALA A 648 24.84 45.00 7.97
C ALA A 648 23.60 44.14 7.68
N ASP A 649 22.39 44.68 7.84
CA ASP A 649 21.13 43.98 7.54
C ASP A 649 20.98 43.72 6.04
N ILE A 650 21.31 44.73 5.24
CA ILE A 650 21.32 44.59 3.77
C ILE A 650 22.33 43.51 3.36
N ILE A 651 23.53 43.48 3.96
CA ILE A 651 24.56 42.45 3.68
C ILE A 651 24.06 41.05 4.05
N VAL A 652 23.32 40.88 5.16
CA VAL A 652 22.73 39.59 5.52
C VAL A 652 21.78 39.11 4.42
N LEU A 653 20.88 39.98 3.96
CA LEU A 653 19.90 39.67 2.93
C LEU A 653 20.56 39.34 1.57
N VAL A 654 21.47 40.20 1.09
CA VAL A 654 22.00 40.05 -0.28
C VAL A 654 22.91 38.84 -0.48
N ARG A 655 23.35 38.17 0.59
CA ARG A 655 24.08 36.89 0.50
C ARG A 655 23.31 35.83 -0.29
N HIS A 656 21.97 35.89 -0.23
CA HIS A 656 21.07 34.96 -0.91
C HIS A 656 20.11 35.69 -1.84
N PHE A 657 20.56 36.78 -2.47
CA PHE A 657 19.73 37.53 -3.40
C PHE A 657 19.27 36.66 -4.57
N SER A 658 18.00 36.78 -4.94
CA SER A 658 17.26 35.93 -5.89
C SER A 658 17.00 34.49 -5.44
N ALA A 659 17.23 34.15 -4.16
CA ALA A 659 16.94 32.81 -3.64
C ALA A 659 15.43 32.58 -3.42
N THR A 660 15.01 31.36 -3.73
CA THR A 660 13.68 30.79 -3.44
C THR A 660 13.85 29.53 -2.57
N PRO A 661 12.79 28.92 -2.02
CA PRO A 661 12.91 27.74 -1.15
C PRO A 661 13.63 26.55 -1.83
N THR A 662 13.61 26.48 -3.16
CA THR A 662 14.33 25.46 -3.95
C THR A 662 15.82 25.75 -4.10
N SER A 663 16.28 26.94 -3.71
CA SER A 663 17.68 27.37 -3.82
C SER A 663 18.54 26.84 -2.67
N TYR A 664 17.93 26.42 -1.55
CA TYR A 664 18.65 25.76 -0.47
C TYR A 664 19.38 24.51 -0.97
N PRO A 665 20.63 24.26 -0.52
CA PRO A 665 21.29 23.01 -0.82
C PRO A 665 20.53 21.83 -0.19
N ALA A 666 20.56 20.68 -0.88
CA ALA A 666 20.10 19.43 -0.30
C ALA A 666 20.87 19.12 0.99
N LEU A 667 20.18 18.55 1.98
CA LEU A 667 20.76 18.10 3.25
C LEU A 667 21.12 16.62 3.20
#